data_AF-A0A927RMK1-F1
#
_entry.id   AF-A0A927RMK1-F1
#
_cell.length_a   1.000
_cell.length_b   1.000
_cell.length_c   1.000
_cell.angle_alpha   90.00
_cell.angle_beta   90.00
_cell.angle_gamma   90.00
#
_symmetry.space_group_name_H-M   'P 1'
#
loop_
_entity.id
_entity.type
_entity.pdbx_description
1 polymer ?
#
loop_
_entity_poly.entity_id
_entity_poly.type
_entity_poly.pdbx_seq_one_letter_code
_entity_poly.pdbx_strand_id
1 'polypeptide(L)'
;MTENHIRGLLGGGDMLDARLRAGFERAYGTDLSAIRIHTDERANALCRSFAAEAFTVGSDIFFAAGAYAPHAPAGLELLAHEIAHAVDQGGVRLPAAAGATVSEPGDACEADARTRAAAFLRGTAVTPSASRVRPLADDERLVLQRHASWEHRLLGDAPPADLNVLTTTRGQDRILKLQQLRDFLAMWKDNPDSVTPDRIKARYPTIRTVQLGTSGLLVTYGELNTLADYLATPAALDSQPRAILEPILQSVRQESFYWVNKLLGTDVSGAAGKFRNSVVSNIGWEFLDLLTETKAIDNLTVNVGWKGIDHYSALVGRNACHFAPFSWYRWEQSHLIARDYATQAYHSTGSAKEKLTHLAWINHGYADHFLQDSFASGHLVNKTLIMQWFLEWANTGILGNAMPVADWQMVRRMMTTADQDGLAARALYDGFADPAKRGVVRDPQTAEEQWALERRITVSGVRRADFRSDVDAYKHYLRLINNAGVQLSGGILHDHYTEEGLYVASVDHPTAFQIFGDCTMMNGGDGVRVAAETAQMSQAALNDLLARGTTSITTQQIFNRFPTRVRGARRAGAAEELLSLQEWNETRRDTAISLFPSPKIAAARGLVQRIGKISIDVTGGWGWQQVTGASANDIAVGGDGSAWIITTTKVAGGYTIKKLQGSTWTPVDGGATRIAVDGAGTPWVVNDVGAIYRRVGGKWERVAGDGILSGKNTAGQDVSGASDIGVGTDGTVWVLGRTAVVGGHLIYRWNGQKWEQSPTGAAVSISVAPNGLPWVTNDQNSVYRMKSGATLGTGWERLPGKAIDVGVSTGVMPTAWCLGDTKINDGGNTIWAWNGEGWDMTSGAATRVAVGPDGIPWVANGLGNIYHLVPTNASVVEFTTQDAGTIRGRAVAKAGSLFPGDTVMINGSTDLSRVIVGNSRACIYSLTMDTTAAYYDFIVQADGKGPSGPFSGMLWLKFVDETGDTYSLSLFLSERNTHVVRFDSAKPGIREIQWSDSMF
;
A
#
# COMPACT_ATOMS: atom_id res chain seq x y z
N MET A 1 -29.26 6.30 -6.37
CA MET A 1 -29.59 7.59 -7.04
C MET A 1 -29.62 7.45 -8.55
N THR A 2 -28.53 7.01 -9.20
CA THR A 2 -28.41 6.88 -10.67
C THR A 2 -29.59 6.15 -11.33
N GLU A 3 -29.98 5.00 -10.76
CA GLU A 3 -31.15 4.20 -11.10
C GLU A 3 -32.41 5.02 -11.45
N ASN A 4 -32.88 5.87 -10.53
CA ASN A 4 -34.13 6.62 -10.71
C ASN A 4 -34.05 7.65 -11.85
N HIS A 5 -32.85 8.11 -12.21
CA HIS A 5 -32.66 9.00 -13.37
C HIS A 5 -32.76 8.27 -14.70
N ILE A 6 -32.35 7.00 -14.75
CA ILE A 6 -32.44 6.16 -15.97
C ILE A 6 -33.91 5.85 -16.26
N ARG A 7 -34.66 5.38 -15.24
CA ARG A 7 -36.10 5.10 -15.34
C ARG A 7 -36.90 6.30 -15.87
N GLY A 8 -36.50 7.52 -15.49
CA GLY A 8 -37.13 8.77 -15.94
C GLY A 8 -36.86 9.17 -17.41
N LEU A 9 -36.02 8.44 -18.15
CA LEU A 9 -35.70 8.69 -19.56
C LEU A 9 -36.17 7.60 -20.52
N LEU A 10 -36.53 6.40 -20.02
CA LEU A 10 -36.91 5.26 -20.86
C LEU A 10 -38.12 5.58 -21.77
N GLY A 11 -38.05 5.14 -23.02
CA GLY A 11 -39.02 5.41 -24.08
C GLY A 11 -38.89 6.79 -24.74
N GLY A 12 -38.09 7.70 -24.18
CA GLY A 12 -38.02 9.12 -24.56
C GLY A 12 -37.03 9.51 -25.66
N GLY A 13 -36.23 8.56 -26.17
CA GLY A 13 -35.18 8.81 -27.17
C GLY A 13 -35.70 8.87 -28.62
N ASP A 14 -34.78 9.14 -29.57
CA ASP A 14 -35.10 9.14 -31.00
C ASP A 14 -35.29 7.71 -31.54
N MET A 15 -36.10 7.55 -32.59
CA MET A 15 -36.20 6.25 -33.27
C MET A 15 -34.93 5.97 -34.10
N LEU A 16 -34.45 4.72 -34.07
CA LEU A 16 -33.37 4.28 -34.96
C LEU A 16 -33.75 4.51 -36.43
N ASP A 17 -32.85 5.14 -37.19
CA ASP A 17 -33.07 5.54 -38.60
C ASP A 17 -33.65 4.39 -39.44
N ALA A 18 -34.59 4.73 -40.33
CA ALA A 18 -35.33 3.73 -41.09
C ALA A 18 -34.45 2.85 -42.01
N ARG A 19 -33.30 3.34 -42.49
CA ARG A 19 -32.37 2.56 -43.32
C ARG A 19 -31.45 1.70 -42.46
N LEU A 20 -30.90 2.25 -41.38
CA LEU A 20 -30.11 1.49 -40.40
C LEU A 20 -30.97 0.36 -39.78
N ARG A 21 -32.14 0.71 -39.24
CA ARG A 21 -33.11 -0.23 -38.65
C ARG A 21 -33.46 -1.35 -39.63
N ALA A 22 -33.83 -1.04 -40.87
CA ALA A 22 -34.13 -2.07 -41.87
C ALA A 22 -32.91 -2.93 -42.24
N GLY A 23 -31.68 -2.43 -42.06
CA GLY A 23 -30.45 -3.21 -42.17
C GLY A 23 -30.28 -4.20 -41.02
N PHE A 24 -30.39 -3.71 -39.78
CA PHE A 24 -30.29 -4.52 -38.57
C PHE A 24 -31.42 -5.56 -38.46
N GLU A 25 -32.68 -5.20 -38.75
CA GLU A 25 -33.84 -6.11 -38.74
C GLU A 25 -33.65 -7.30 -39.69
N ARG A 26 -33.04 -7.10 -40.87
CA ARG A 26 -32.72 -8.18 -41.81
C ARG A 26 -31.57 -9.08 -41.34
N ALA A 27 -30.63 -8.55 -40.56
CA ALA A 27 -29.47 -9.31 -40.10
C ALA A 27 -29.76 -10.09 -38.81
N TYR A 28 -30.52 -9.49 -37.88
CA TYR A 28 -30.89 -10.03 -36.57
C TYR A 28 -32.25 -10.75 -36.54
N GLY A 29 -33.02 -10.70 -37.63
CA GLY A 29 -34.33 -11.38 -37.74
C GLY A 29 -35.40 -10.93 -36.72
N THR A 30 -35.19 -9.78 -36.08
CA THR A 30 -35.96 -9.28 -34.92
C THR A 30 -36.60 -7.94 -35.29
N ASP A 31 -37.84 -7.66 -34.86
CA ASP A 31 -38.44 -6.31 -34.98
C ASP A 31 -37.78 -5.32 -34.00
N LEU A 32 -37.19 -4.27 -34.55
CA LEU A 32 -36.44 -3.23 -33.83
C LEU A 32 -37.21 -1.89 -33.75
N SER A 33 -38.50 -1.85 -34.10
CA SER A 33 -39.36 -0.65 -33.99
C SER A 33 -39.47 -0.08 -32.56
N ALA A 34 -39.18 -0.89 -31.55
CA ALA A 34 -39.10 -0.47 -30.16
C ALA A 34 -37.87 0.38 -29.83
N ILE A 35 -36.76 0.26 -30.59
CA ILE A 35 -35.46 0.88 -30.24
C ILE A 35 -35.57 2.40 -30.10
N ARG A 36 -34.96 2.93 -29.05
CA ARG A 36 -34.79 4.36 -28.77
C ARG A 36 -33.31 4.68 -28.56
N ILE A 37 -32.84 5.74 -29.21
CA ILE A 37 -31.45 6.18 -29.19
C ILE A 37 -31.38 7.51 -28.43
N HIS A 38 -30.52 7.57 -27.41
CA HIS A 38 -30.30 8.75 -26.59
C HIS A 38 -28.88 9.26 -26.75
N THR A 39 -28.72 10.51 -27.20
CA THR A 39 -27.41 11.14 -27.52
C THR A 39 -27.22 12.52 -26.88
N ASP A 40 -28.17 12.95 -26.04
CA ASP A 40 -28.15 14.28 -25.43
C ASP A 40 -27.17 14.39 -24.24
N GLU A 41 -27.09 15.57 -23.62
CA GLU A 41 -26.20 15.79 -22.48
C GLU A 41 -26.51 14.89 -21.26
N ARG A 42 -27.76 14.42 -21.11
CA ARG A 42 -28.18 13.53 -20.03
C ARG A 42 -27.76 12.09 -20.31
N ALA A 43 -27.89 11.63 -21.55
CA ALA A 43 -27.32 10.36 -22.01
C ALA A 43 -25.79 10.35 -21.80
N ASN A 44 -25.10 11.39 -22.28
CA ASN A 44 -23.66 11.55 -22.08
C ASN A 44 -23.24 11.61 -20.60
N ALA A 45 -24.04 12.23 -19.72
CA ALA A 45 -23.80 12.22 -18.28
C ALA A 45 -23.99 10.82 -17.66
N LEU A 46 -25.00 10.06 -18.09
CA LEU A 46 -25.23 8.69 -17.64
C LEU A 46 -24.15 7.72 -18.12
N CYS A 47 -23.76 7.76 -19.40
CA CYS A 47 -22.68 6.94 -19.96
C CYS A 47 -21.37 7.16 -19.20
N ARG A 48 -21.03 8.43 -18.89
CA ARG A 48 -19.89 8.77 -18.02
C ARG A 48 -20.02 8.22 -16.60
N SER A 49 -21.23 8.21 -16.03
CA SER A 49 -21.47 7.65 -14.68
C SER A 49 -21.32 6.13 -14.62
N PHE A 50 -21.37 5.45 -15.77
CA PHE A 50 -21.11 4.02 -15.93
C PHE A 50 -19.75 3.69 -16.58
N ALA A 51 -18.95 4.71 -16.90
CA ALA A 51 -17.67 4.59 -17.63
C ALA A 51 -17.79 3.86 -18.99
N ALA A 52 -18.92 4.00 -19.68
CA ALA A 52 -19.21 3.33 -20.94
C ALA A 52 -19.30 4.31 -22.12
N GLU A 53 -18.96 3.85 -23.33
CA GLU A 53 -19.16 4.63 -24.57
C GLU A 53 -20.62 4.61 -25.03
N ALA A 54 -21.30 3.47 -24.84
CA ALA A 54 -22.75 3.33 -24.89
C ALA A 54 -23.21 2.30 -23.85
N PHE A 55 -24.50 2.26 -23.53
CA PHE A 55 -25.12 1.17 -22.76
C PHE A 55 -26.60 1.00 -23.09
N THR A 56 -27.12 -0.21 -22.94
CA THR A 56 -28.48 -0.60 -23.33
C THR A 56 -29.36 -0.99 -22.13
N VAL A 57 -30.57 -0.44 -22.11
CA VAL A 57 -31.62 -0.68 -21.12
C VAL A 57 -32.91 -1.10 -21.85
N GLY A 58 -32.92 -2.34 -22.32
CA GLY A 58 -34.03 -3.02 -23.01
C GLY A 58 -34.25 -2.50 -24.42
N SER A 59 -35.08 -1.48 -24.59
CA SER A 59 -35.27 -0.80 -25.87
C SER A 59 -34.40 0.45 -26.03
N ASP A 60 -33.82 0.95 -24.94
CA ASP A 60 -33.27 2.29 -24.87
C ASP A 60 -31.74 2.21 -24.78
N ILE A 61 -31.08 2.72 -25.82
CA ILE A 61 -29.62 2.73 -25.97
C ILE A 61 -29.12 4.16 -25.74
N PHE A 62 -28.24 4.34 -24.77
CA PHE A 62 -27.65 5.63 -24.40
C PHE A 62 -26.21 5.70 -24.90
N PHE A 63 -25.83 6.80 -25.54
CA PHE A 63 -24.49 7.03 -26.08
C PHE A 63 -23.80 8.23 -25.40
N ALA A 64 -22.49 8.10 -25.18
CA ALA A 64 -21.63 9.22 -24.82
C ALA A 64 -21.54 10.24 -25.96
N ALA A 65 -21.21 11.50 -25.63
CA ALA A 65 -21.12 12.57 -26.63
C ALA A 65 -20.05 12.24 -27.70
N GLY A 66 -20.51 12.02 -28.94
CA GLY A 66 -19.68 11.61 -30.08
C GLY A 66 -19.61 10.11 -30.37
N ALA A 67 -20.08 9.25 -29.47
CA ALA A 67 -20.01 7.78 -29.64
C ALA A 67 -21.03 7.25 -30.66
N TYR A 68 -22.20 7.89 -30.80
CA TYR A 68 -23.19 7.53 -31.83
C TYR A 68 -22.75 8.01 -33.22
N ALA A 69 -21.82 7.27 -33.83
CA ALA A 69 -21.27 7.55 -35.15
C ALA A 69 -21.49 6.37 -36.12
N PRO A 70 -22.75 6.02 -36.49
CA PRO A 70 -23.06 4.83 -37.31
C PRO A 70 -22.57 4.89 -38.77
N HIS A 71 -21.89 5.97 -39.16
CA HIS A 71 -21.20 6.14 -40.44
C HIS A 71 -19.69 5.84 -40.35
N ALA A 72 -19.14 5.72 -39.13
CA ALA A 72 -17.77 5.31 -38.85
C ALA A 72 -17.74 3.83 -38.43
N PRO A 73 -16.72 3.03 -38.80
CA PRO A 73 -16.70 1.60 -38.49
C PRO A 73 -16.89 1.27 -37.01
N ALA A 74 -16.16 1.95 -36.11
CA ALA A 74 -16.26 1.75 -34.66
C ALA A 74 -17.63 2.16 -34.08
N GLY A 75 -18.21 3.26 -34.55
CA GLY A 75 -19.54 3.70 -34.10
C GLY A 75 -20.69 2.84 -34.64
N LEU A 76 -20.49 2.18 -35.79
CA LEU A 76 -21.40 1.16 -36.31
C LEU A 76 -21.24 -0.19 -35.60
N GLU A 77 -20.01 -0.55 -35.19
CA GLU A 77 -19.72 -1.71 -34.36
C GLU A 77 -20.34 -1.58 -32.97
N LEU A 78 -20.15 -0.42 -32.31
CA LEU A 78 -20.78 -0.09 -31.03
C LEU A 78 -22.31 -0.14 -31.13
N LEU A 79 -22.91 0.49 -32.15
CA LEU A 79 -24.35 0.40 -32.38
C LEU A 79 -24.83 -1.04 -32.62
N ALA A 80 -24.03 -1.88 -33.28
CA ALA A 80 -24.37 -3.29 -33.50
C ALA A 80 -24.29 -4.12 -32.21
N HIS A 81 -23.34 -3.82 -31.32
CA HIS A 81 -23.19 -4.44 -30.00
C HIS A 81 -24.38 -4.11 -29.09
N GLU A 82 -24.73 -2.82 -28.99
CA GLU A 82 -25.88 -2.37 -28.22
C GLU A 82 -27.23 -2.87 -28.76
N ILE A 83 -27.40 -2.96 -30.08
CA ILE A 83 -28.61 -3.55 -30.67
C ILE A 83 -28.72 -5.05 -30.34
N ALA A 84 -27.60 -5.79 -30.23
CA ALA A 84 -27.64 -7.18 -29.81
C ALA A 84 -28.12 -7.32 -28.36
N HIS A 85 -27.62 -6.49 -27.44
CA HIS A 85 -28.14 -6.40 -26.07
C HIS A 85 -29.63 -6.11 -26.01
N ALA A 86 -30.12 -5.18 -26.84
CA ALA A 86 -31.55 -4.86 -26.89
C ALA A 86 -32.41 -6.05 -27.36
N VAL A 87 -31.89 -6.84 -28.31
CA VAL A 87 -32.54 -8.07 -28.81
C VAL A 87 -32.60 -9.15 -27.72
N ASP A 88 -31.51 -9.38 -26.98
CA ASP A 88 -31.46 -10.41 -25.94
C ASP A 88 -32.23 -9.99 -24.67
N GLN A 89 -32.09 -8.75 -24.20
CA GLN A 89 -32.88 -8.19 -23.08
C GLN A 89 -34.39 -8.11 -23.42
N GLY A 90 -34.76 -8.12 -24.70
CA GLY A 90 -36.15 -8.20 -25.14
C GLY A 90 -36.80 -9.59 -25.00
N GLY A 91 -36.00 -10.66 -24.89
CA GLY A 91 -36.47 -12.05 -24.98
C GLY A 91 -36.97 -12.69 -23.67
N VAL A 92 -36.46 -12.26 -22.51
CA VAL A 92 -36.72 -12.92 -21.21
C VAL A 92 -37.20 -11.90 -20.18
N ARG A 93 -38.27 -12.24 -19.43
CA ARG A 93 -38.70 -11.46 -18.26
C ARG A 93 -38.06 -12.03 -17.00
N LEU A 94 -37.00 -11.39 -16.54
CA LEU A 94 -36.33 -11.72 -15.28
C LEU A 94 -37.12 -11.15 -14.07
N PRO A 95 -36.96 -11.71 -12.84
CA PRO A 95 -37.81 -11.38 -11.70
C PRO A 95 -37.20 -10.29 -10.81
N ALA A 96 -37.99 -9.26 -10.49
CA ALA A 96 -37.49 -8.07 -9.80
C ALA A 96 -36.88 -8.36 -8.41
N ALA A 97 -35.64 -7.90 -8.24
CA ALA A 97 -34.94 -7.76 -6.97
C ALA A 97 -34.44 -6.30 -6.84
N ALA A 98 -34.26 -5.80 -5.62
CA ALA A 98 -34.22 -4.36 -5.38
C ALA A 98 -32.89 -3.66 -5.76
N GLY A 99 -32.74 -3.32 -7.04
CA GLY A 99 -31.78 -2.30 -7.52
C GLY A 99 -31.47 -2.43 -9.01
N ALA A 100 -31.48 -1.32 -9.75
CA ALA A 100 -31.06 -1.34 -11.14
C ALA A 100 -29.57 -1.65 -11.25
N THR A 101 -29.27 -2.70 -11.98
CA THR A 101 -27.93 -3.21 -12.15
C THR A 101 -27.64 -3.30 -13.70
N VAL A 102 -26.42 -3.60 -14.20
CA VAL A 102 -25.90 -3.36 -15.57
C VAL A 102 -24.95 -4.49 -16.06
N SER A 103 -25.16 -5.10 -17.24
CA SER A 103 -24.25 -6.14 -17.81
C SER A 103 -22.81 -5.63 -17.98
N GLU A 104 -21.81 -6.50 -17.87
CA GLU A 104 -20.40 -6.09 -18.05
C GLU A 104 -19.53 -7.07 -18.89
N PRO A 105 -18.55 -6.59 -19.70
CA PRO A 105 -17.92 -7.23 -20.88
C PRO A 105 -17.45 -8.71 -20.96
N GLY A 106 -17.65 -9.54 -19.93
CA GLY A 106 -17.38 -10.98 -19.89
C GLY A 106 -18.65 -11.82 -19.75
N ASP A 107 -19.80 -11.18 -19.51
CA ASP A 107 -21.13 -11.78 -19.52
C ASP A 107 -21.38 -12.67 -20.75
N ALA A 108 -22.22 -13.68 -20.60
CA ALA A 108 -22.68 -14.49 -21.73
C ALA A 108 -23.39 -13.62 -22.79
N CYS A 109 -24.15 -12.59 -22.36
CA CYS A 109 -24.77 -11.64 -23.29
C CYS A 109 -23.77 -10.67 -23.92
N GLU A 110 -22.68 -10.29 -23.25
CA GLU A 110 -21.63 -9.42 -23.83
C GLU A 110 -20.76 -10.17 -24.85
N ALA A 111 -20.48 -11.45 -24.58
CA ALA A 111 -19.79 -12.34 -25.51
C ALA A 111 -20.65 -12.64 -26.75
N ASP A 112 -21.95 -12.87 -26.56
CA ASP A 112 -22.91 -13.04 -27.66
C ASP A 112 -23.11 -11.73 -28.43
N ALA A 113 -23.35 -10.61 -27.75
CA ALA A 113 -23.48 -9.28 -28.37
C ALA A 113 -22.28 -8.93 -29.26
N ARG A 114 -21.06 -9.16 -28.77
CA ARG A 114 -19.83 -8.96 -29.56
C ARG A 114 -19.74 -9.92 -30.75
N THR A 115 -20.16 -11.18 -30.57
CA THR A 115 -20.21 -12.19 -31.64
C THR A 115 -21.20 -11.79 -32.73
N ARG A 116 -22.38 -11.29 -32.36
CA ARG A 116 -23.45 -10.84 -33.26
C ARG A 116 -23.11 -9.54 -33.97
N ALA A 117 -22.55 -8.56 -33.25
CA ALA A 117 -22.02 -7.33 -33.82
C ALA A 117 -20.96 -7.62 -34.89
N ALA A 118 -19.97 -8.46 -34.56
CA ALA A 118 -18.94 -8.86 -35.50
C ALA A 118 -19.50 -9.69 -36.67
N ALA A 119 -20.57 -10.48 -36.48
CA ALA A 119 -21.26 -11.19 -37.56
C ALA A 119 -22.02 -10.24 -38.50
N PHE A 120 -22.70 -9.22 -37.95
CA PHE A 120 -23.36 -8.16 -38.72
C PHE A 120 -22.36 -7.39 -39.59
N LEU A 121 -21.22 -6.96 -39.03
CA LEU A 121 -20.18 -6.24 -39.76
C LEU A 121 -19.53 -7.07 -40.88
N ARG A 122 -19.49 -8.40 -40.73
CA ARG A 122 -19.04 -9.34 -41.78
C ARG A 122 -20.11 -9.66 -42.82
N GLY A 123 -21.32 -9.09 -42.72
CA GLY A 123 -22.44 -9.40 -43.61
C GLY A 123 -23.00 -10.81 -43.46
N THR A 124 -22.68 -11.50 -42.36
CA THR A 124 -23.16 -12.85 -42.04
C THR A 124 -24.44 -12.78 -41.22
N ALA A 125 -25.40 -13.68 -41.49
CA ALA A 125 -26.69 -13.71 -40.80
C ALA A 125 -26.51 -14.06 -39.31
N VAL A 126 -27.21 -13.33 -38.44
CA VAL A 126 -27.23 -13.55 -36.99
C VAL A 126 -28.38 -14.51 -36.65
N THR A 127 -28.17 -15.41 -35.69
CA THR A 127 -29.23 -16.31 -35.22
C THR A 127 -30.16 -15.53 -34.27
N PRO A 128 -31.48 -15.41 -34.54
CA PRO A 128 -32.37 -14.63 -33.67
C PRO A 128 -32.66 -15.35 -32.36
N SER A 129 -32.54 -14.62 -31.24
CA SER A 129 -32.96 -15.09 -29.90
C SER A 129 -34.38 -14.66 -29.52
N ALA A 130 -34.89 -13.58 -30.12
CA ALA A 130 -36.23 -13.04 -29.92
C ALA A 130 -36.85 -12.62 -31.26
N SER A 131 -38.17 -12.43 -31.31
CA SER A 131 -38.88 -11.92 -32.49
C SER A 131 -39.09 -10.40 -32.47
N ARG A 132 -38.96 -9.75 -31.30
CA ARG A 132 -39.15 -8.31 -31.11
C ARG A 132 -38.42 -7.81 -29.86
N VAL A 133 -37.81 -6.62 -29.93
CA VAL A 133 -37.22 -5.91 -28.77
C VAL A 133 -38.30 -5.39 -27.80
N ARG A 134 -37.99 -5.36 -26.50
CA ARG A 134 -38.89 -4.88 -25.44
C ARG A 134 -38.19 -3.83 -24.55
N PRO A 135 -38.88 -2.77 -24.09
CA PRO A 135 -38.38 -1.95 -22.99
C PRO A 135 -38.06 -2.78 -21.75
N LEU A 136 -37.00 -2.41 -21.02
CA LEU A 136 -36.58 -3.15 -19.84
C LEU A 136 -37.67 -3.08 -18.75
N ALA A 137 -37.63 -4.04 -17.83
CA ALA A 137 -38.03 -3.75 -16.45
C ALA A 137 -36.86 -3.00 -15.77
N ASP A 138 -36.45 -3.35 -14.56
CA ASP A 138 -35.79 -2.41 -13.66
C ASP A 138 -34.43 -2.89 -13.02
N ASP A 139 -33.69 -3.96 -13.48
CA ASP A 139 -33.13 -5.01 -12.55
C ASP A 139 -31.62 -5.60 -12.39
N GLU A 140 -30.59 -5.80 -13.30
CA GLU A 140 -29.43 -6.82 -13.10
C GLU A 140 -27.89 -6.51 -13.53
N ARG A 141 -26.75 -6.83 -12.78
CA ARG A 141 -25.26 -6.40 -12.98
C ARG A 141 -24.07 -7.43 -12.77
N LEU A 142 -22.87 -7.15 -13.36
CA LEU A 142 -21.52 -7.77 -13.19
C LEU A 142 -20.31 -6.89 -12.61
N VAL A 143 -19.02 -7.31 -12.75
CA VAL A 143 -17.90 -6.99 -11.80
C VAL A 143 -16.33 -6.99 -12.22
N LEU A 144 -15.26 -7.59 -11.55
CA LEU A 144 -13.71 -7.53 -11.80
C LEU A 144 -12.70 -8.31 -10.79
N GLN A 145 -11.89 -9.35 -11.13
CA GLN A 145 -10.94 -10.27 -10.33
C GLN A 145 -10.13 -9.89 -9.01
N ARG A 146 -9.73 -10.92 -8.20
CA ARG A 146 -9.09 -10.91 -6.82
C ARG A 146 -8.14 -12.12 -6.54
N HIS A 147 -7.29 -12.09 -5.48
CA HIS A 147 -6.61 -13.29 -4.89
C HIS A 147 -7.55 -14.16 -4.00
N ALA A 148 -7.16 -15.39 -3.69
CA ALA A 148 -7.98 -16.39 -2.98
C ALA A 148 -7.17 -17.21 -1.95
N SER A 149 -7.49 -17.06 -0.66
CA SER A 149 -6.54 -17.35 0.44
C SER A 149 -6.99 -18.43 1.44
N TRP A 150 -7.92 -19.30 1.06
CA TRP A 150 -8.50 -20.31 1.96
C TRP A 150 -7.53 -21.45 2.29
N GLU A 151 -6.51 -21.66 1.46
CA GLU A 151 -5.37 -22.53 1.69
C GLU A 151 -4.63 -22.21 2.99
N HIS A 152 -4.25 -20.94 3.19
CA HIS A 152 -3.52 -20.47 4.38
C HIS A 152 -4.30 -20.78 5.66
N ARG A 153 -5.62 -20.57 5.60
CA ARG A 153 -6.55 -20.90 6.66
C ARG A 153 -6.59 -22.40 6.91
N LEU A 154 -6.71 -23.22 5.87
CA LEU A 154 -6.78 -24.67 5.99
C LEU A 154 -5.45 -25.29 6.45
N LEU A 155 -4.30 -24.74 6.05
CA LEU A 155 -2.96 -25.11 6.51
C LEU A 155 -2.72 -24.74 7.99
N GLY A 156 -3.39 -23.72 8.51
CA GLY A 156 -3.35 -23.34 9.94
C GLY A 156 -4.39 -24.05 10.81
N ASP A 157 -5.54 -24.44 10.25
CA ASP A 157 -6.64 -25.08 10.97
C ASP A 157 -6.62 -26.62 10.92
N ALA A 158 -6.06 -27.26 9.88
CA ALA A 158 -6.07 -28.72 9.75
C ALA A 158 -4.73 -29.41 10.11
N PRO A 159 -4.74 -30.56 10.79
CA PRO A 159 -3.54 -31.38 11.00
C PRO A 159 -2.92 -31.88 9.66
N PRO A 160 -1.58 -31.99 9.53
CA PRO A 160 -0.93 -32.53 8.34
C PRO A 160 -1.41 -33.93 7.92
N ALA A 161 -1.83 -34.76 8.88
CA ALA A 161 -2.42 -36.08 8.60
C ALA A 161 -3.79 -35.98 7.90
N ASP A 162 -4.62 -35.02 8.30
CA ASP A 162 -5.93 -34.76 7.65
C ASP A 162 -5.71 -34.19 6.25
N LEU A 163 -4.79 -33.23 6.10
CA LEU A 163 -4.39 -32.66 4.80
C LEU A 163 -3.87 -33.74 3.85
N ASN A 164 -3.06 -34.68 4.35
CA ASN A 164 -2.57 -35.82 3.57
C ASN A 164 -3.72 -36.70 3.03
N VAL A 165 -4.77 -36.95 3.82
CA VAL A 165 -5.97 -37.67 3.35
C VAL A 165 -6.70 -36.88 2.27
N LEU A 166 -6.75 -35.55 2.36
CA LEU A 166 -7.40 -34.70 1.36
C LEU A 166 -6.69 -34.71 -0.01
N THR A 167 -5.35 -34.70 -0.04
CA THR A 167 -4.58 -34.63 -1.29
C THR A 167 -4.27 -35.99 -1.90
N THR A 168 -3.85 -36.98 -1.09
CA THR A 168 -3.34 -38.27 -1.59
C THR A 168 -4.43 -39.31 -1.82
N THR A 169 -5.52 -39.27 -1.06
CA THR A 169 -6.57 -40.30 -1.09
C THR A 169 -7.71 -39.92 -2.03
N ARG A 170 -8.38 -40.93 -2.61
CA ARG A 170 -9.61 -40.79 -3.40
C ARG A 170 -10.61 -41.83 -2.89
N GLY A 171 -11.63 -41.40 -2.16
CA GLY A 171 -12.59 -42.30 -1.51
C GLY A 171 -13.36 -41.65 -0.36
N GLN A 172 -14.02 -42.48 0.45
CA GLN A 172 -14.89 -42.07 1.56
C GLN A 172 -14.17 -41.21 2.62
N ASP A 173 -12.92 -41.53 2.97
CA ASP A 173 -12.20 -40.81 4.03
C ASP A 173 -11.95 -39.33 3.69
N ARG A 174 -11.68 -39.04 2.41
CA ARG A 174 -11.59 -37.66 1.89
C ARG A 174 -12.93 -36.94 1.96
N ILE A 175 -14.03 -37.62 1.62
CA ILE A 175 -15.39 -37.06 1.70
C ILE A 175 -15.75 -36.74 3.15
N LEU A 176 -15.48 -37.67 4.08
CA LEU A 176 -15.72 -37.49 5.51
C LEU A 176 -14.89 -36.31 6.07
N LYS A 177 -13.62 -36.17 5.67
CA LYS A 177 -12.77 -35.05 6.09
C LYS A 177 -13.24 -33.70 5.56
N LEU A 178 -13.65 -33.62 4.29
CA LEU A 178 -14.26 -32.40 3.74
C LEU A 178 -15.59 -32.06 4.43
N GLN A 179 -16.42 -33.05 4.79
CA GLN A 179 -17.64 -32.83 5.58
C GLN A 179 -17.32 -32.29 6.98
N GLN A 180 -16.32 -32.85 7.67
CA GLN A 180 -15.85 -32.35 8.97
C GLN A 180 -15.38 -30.89 8.91
N LEU A 181 -14.66 -30.50 7.84
CA LEU A 181 -14.23 -29.11 7.62
C LEU A 181 -15.39 -28.18 7.28
N ARG A 182 -16.31 -28.59 6.39
CA ARG A 182 -17.54 -27.85 6.08
C ARG A 182 -18.37 -27.56 7.33
N ASP A 183 -18.57 -28.58 8.17
CA ASP A 183 -19.41 -28.52 9.38
C ASP A 183 -18.69 -27.83 10.55
N PHE A 184 -17.39 -27.55 10.41
CA PHE A 184 -16.61 -26.64 11.27
C PHE A 184 -16.76 -25.19 10.79
N LEU A 185 -16.50 -24.92 9.50
CA LEU A 185 -16.62 -23.59 8.90
C LEU A 185 -18.02 -22.99 9.04
N ALA A 186 -19.07 -23.82 8.94
CA ALA A 186 -20.45 -23.42 9.14
C ALA A 186 -20.75 -22.82 10.54
N MET A 187 -19.90 -23.05 11.55
CA MET A 187 -20.15 -22.58 12.92
C MET A 187 -20.23 -21.05 13.05
N TRP A 188 -19.56 -20.29 12.19
CA TRP A 188 -19.50 -18.83 12.23
C TRP A 188 -20.55 -18.14 11.33
N LYS A 189 -21.31 -18.92 10.55
CA LYS A 189 -22.09 -18.41 9.42
C LYS A 189 -23.13 -17.36 9.82
N ASP A 190 -24.04 -17.71 10.71
CA ASP A 190 -25.19 -16.86 11.06
C ASP A 190 -24.94 -16.03 12.33
N ASN A 191 -24.11 -16.55 13.24
CA ASN A 191 -23.78 -15.92 14.52
C ASN A 191 -22.32 -16.23 14.94
N PRO A 192 -21.33 -15.45 14.45
CA PRO A 192 -19.92 -15.68 14.77
C PRO A 192 -19.62 -15.54 16.27
N ASP A 193 -20.31 -14.66 16.99
CA ASP A 193 -20.17 -14.46 18.44
C ASP A 193 -20.61 -15.67 19.27
N SER A 194 -21.33 -16.62 18.68
CA SER A 194 -21.64 -17.89 19.36
C SER A 194 -20.43 -18.82 19.48
N VAL A 195 -19.37 -18.61 18.70
CA VAL A 195 -18.22 -19.53 18.63
C VAL A 195 -17.19 -19.17 19.69
N THR A 196 -16.96 -20.11 20.60
CA THR A 196 -16.00 -19.99 21.71
C THR A 196 -14.76 -20.87 21.48
N PRO A 197 -13.64 -20.61 22.18
CA PRO A 197 -12.44 -21.45 22.08
C PRO A 197 -12.72 -22.93 22.36
N ASP A 198 -13.62 -23.23 23.28
CA ASP A 198 -13.95 -24.61 23.66
C ASP A 198 -14.83 -25.31 22.62
N ARG A 199 -15.70 -24.57 21.90
CA ARG A 199 -16.42 -25.11 20.71
C ARG A 199 -15.46 -25.46 19.57
N ILE A 200 -14.34 -24.74 19.44
CA ILE A 200 -13.29 -25.02 18.46
C ILE A 200 -12.47 -26.25 18.89
N LYS A 201 -11.94 -26.25 20.13
CA LYS A 201 -11.19 -27.39 20.71
C LYS A 201 -11.98 -28.70 20.69
N ALA A 202 -13.30 -28.65 20.88
CA ALA A 202 -14.17 -29.83 20.84
C ALA A 202 -14.26 -30.51 19.47
N ARG A 203 -13.90 -29.81 18.37
CA ARG A 203 -13.71 -30.40 17.03
C ARG A 203 -12.24 -30.68 16.72
N TYR A 204 -11.37 -29.70 16.99
CA TYR A 204 -9.95 -29.79 16.71
C TYR A 204 -9.14 -29.30 17.94
N PRO A 205 -8.74 -30.21 18.85
CA PRO A 205 -8.03 -29.85 20.09
C PRO A 205 -6.69 -29.13 19.89
N THR A 206 -6.11 -29.22 18.68
CA THR A 206 -4.81 -28.65 18.30
C THR A 206 -4.91 -27.25 17.69
N ILE A 207 -6.10 -26.77 17.30
CA ILE A 207 -6.23 -25.41 16.75
C ILE A 207 -6.01 -24.39 17.86
N ARG A 208 -5.01 -23.52 17.67
CA ARG A 208 -4.84 -22.32 18.49
C ARG A 208 -5.88 -21.27 18.10
N THR A 209 -6.38 -20.54 19.09
CA THR A 209 -7.27 -19.40 18.92
C THR A 209 -6.64 -18.15 19.50
N VAL A 210 -6.79 -17.01 18.84
CA VAL A 210 -6.35 -15.69 19.31
C VAL A 210 -7.58 -14.78 19.35
N GLN A 211 -7.62 -13.85 20.32
CA GLN A 211 -8.64 -12.81 20.37
C GLN A 211 -7.99 -11.49 19.99
N LEU A 212 -8.45 -10.87 18.89
CA LEU A 212 -7.88 -9.65 18.34
C LEU A 212 -8.23 -8.44 19.23
N GLY A 213 -7.25 -7.56 19.46
CA GLY A 213 -7.27 -6.51 20.47
C GLY A 213 -8.44 -5.52 20.35
N THR A 214 -8.41 -4.62 19.35
CA THR A 214 -9.42 -3.54 19.24
C THR A 214 -10.81 -4.06 18.86
N SER A 215 -10.88 -5.15 18.08
CA SER A 215 -12.15 -5.69 17.61
C SER A 215 -12.82 -6.68 18.58
N GLY A 216 -12.06 -7.25 19.51
CA GLY A 216 -12.50 -8.32 20.41
C GLY A 216 -12.85 -9.63 19.71
N LEU A 217 -12.60 -9.76 18.41
CA LEU A 217 -12.99 -10.91 17.59
C LEU A 217 -12.12 -12.13 17.89
N LEU A 218 -12.77 -13.28 18.05
CA LEU A 218 -12.08 -14.57 18.12
C LEU A 218 -11.74 -15.06 16.70
N VAL A 219 -10.47 -15.36 16.48
CA VAL A 219 -9.96 -16.00 15.26
C VAL A 219 -9.29 -17.34 15.57
N THR A 220 -9.39 -18.28 14.62
CA THR A 220 -8.48 -19.43 14.60
C THR A 220 -7.08 -19.01 14.13
N TYR A 221 -6.08 -19.87 14.31
CA TYR A 221 -4.74 -19.59 13.83
C TYR A 221 -4.67 -19.55 12.29
N GLY A 222 -5.42 -20.39 11.58
CA GLY A 222 -5.56 -20.27 10.13
C GLY A 222 -6.18 -18.93 9.70
N GLU A 223 -7.21 -18.47 10.40
CA GLU A 223 -7.81 -17.14 10.15
C GLU A 223 -6.83 -15.99 10.42
N LEU A 224 -5.94 -16.13 11.41
CA LEU A 224 -4.91 -15.15 11.72
C LEU A 224 -3.86 -15.04 10.61
N ASN A 225 -3.44 -16.16 10.02
CA ASN A 225 -2.52 -16.18 8.87
C ASN A 225 -3.15 -15.44 7.67
N THR A 226 -4.34 -15.87 7.24
CA THR A 226 -5.03 -15.31 6.06
C THR A 226 -5.32 -13.81 6.15
N LEU A 227 -5.35 -13.20 7.34
CA LEU A 227 -5.52 -11.74 7.45
C LEU A 227 -4.33 -10.94 6.88
N ALA A 228 -3.16 -11.55 6.66
CA ALA A 228 -2.02 -10.89 6.04
C ALA A 228 -2.29 -10.42 4.60
N ASP A 229 -3.09 -11.17 3.82
CA ASP A 229 -3.52 -10.78 2.46
C ASP A 229 -4.39 -9.51 2.42
N TYR A 230 -4.96 -9.11 3.56
CA TYR A 230 -5.91 -8.01 3.67
C TYR A 230 -5.36 -6.81 4.45
N LEU A 231 -4.29 -6.99 5.23
CA LEU A 231 -3.77 -6.00 6.17
C LEU A 231 -2.24 -6.03 6.24
N ALA A 232 -1.61 -4.91 5.92
CA ALA A 232 -0.18 -4.80 5.63
C ALA A 232 0.79 -5.14 6.80
N THR A 233 0.34 -5.15 8.06
CA THR A 233 1.23 -5.34 9.23
C THR A 233 0.57 -6.11 10.38
N PRO A 234 1.34 -6.82 11.23
CA PRO A 234 0.82 -7.47 12.44
C PRO A 234 0.05 -6.51 13.36
N ALA A 235 0.48 -5.23 13.41
CA ALA A 235 -0.21 -4.19 14.16
C ALA A 235 -1.60 -3.89 13.58
N ALA A 236 -1.76 -3.86 12.26
CA ALA A 236 -3.06 -3.67 11.62
C ALA A 236 -4.02 -4.83 11.94
N LEU A 237 -3.56 -6.08 11.88
CA LEU A 237 -4.35 -7.28 12.20
C LEU A 237 -5.01 -7.20 13.58
N ASP A 238 -4.31 -6.67 14.58
CA ASP A 238 -4.79 -6.61 15.97
C ASP A 238 -5.53 -5.30 16.32
N SER A 239 -5.18 -4.19 15.66
CA SER A 239 -5.66 -2.85 16.00
C SER A 239 -6.91 -2.38 15.24
N GLN A 240 -7.28 -3.01 14.12
CA GLN A 240 -8.45 -2.57 13.35
C GLN A 240 -9.77 -2.70 14.14
N PRO A 241 -10.73 -1.77 13.93
CA PRO A 241 -12.04 -1.86 14.56
C PRO A 241 -12.84 -3.04 14.00
N ARG A 242 -13.74 -3.58 14.83
CA ARG A 242 -14.62 -4.71 14.45
C ARG A 242 -15.43 -4.46 13.16
N ALA A 243 -15.80 -3.21 12.88
CA ALA A 243 -16.50 -2.82 11.66
C ALA A 243 -15.70 -3.11 10.37
N ILE A 244 -14.37 -3.16 10.42
CA ILE A 244 -13.49 -3.50 9.29
C ILE A 244 -13.14 -5.00 9.31
N LEU A 245 -12.80 -5.55 10.48
CA LEU A 245 -12.35 -6.95 10.58
C LEU A 245 -13.47 -7.99 10.42
N GLU A 246 -14.68 -7.74 10.92
CA GLU A 246 -15.76 -8.74 10.85
C GLU A 246 -16.17 -9.07 9.40
N PRO A 247 -16.38 -8.09 8.49
CA PRO A 247 -16.73 -8.39 7.10
C PRO A 247 -15.62 -9.10 6.32
N ILE A 248 -14.34 -8.78 6.61
CA ILE A 248 -13.18 -9.45 6.02
C ILE A 248 -13.15 -10.92 6.47
N LEU A 249 -13.19 -11.17 7.78
CA LEU A 249 -13.19 -12.52 8.35
C LEU A 249 -14.36 -13.37 7.87
N GLN A 250 -15.56 -12.79 7.76
CA GLN A 250 -16.74 -13.50 7.25
C GLN A 250 -16.64 -13.80 5.74
N SER A 251 -15.91 -12.99 4.98
CA SER A 251 -15.60 -13.26 3.56
C SER A 251 -14.59 -14.40 3.43
N VAL A 252 -13.51 -14.40 4.21
CA VAL A 252 -12.53 -15.52 4.31
C VAL A 252 -13.20 -16.83 4.73
N ARG A 253 -14.14 -16.78 5.68
CA ARG A 253 -14.93 -17.95 6.13
C ARG A 253 -15.84 -18.49 5.03
N GLN A 254 -16.53 -17.60 4.30
CA GLN A 254 -17.39 -17.98 3.18
C GLN A 254 -16.61 -18.58 2.02
N GLU A 255 -15.47 -18.02 1.67
CA GLU A 255 -14.58 -18.55 0.63
C GLU A 255 -14.09 -19.97 0.98
N SER A 256 -13.59 -20.15 2.20
CA SER A 256 -13.19 -21.46 2.72
C SER A 256 -14.34 -22.47 2.67
N PHE A 257 -15.56 -22.04 3.02
CA PHE A 257 -16.76 -22.86 2.96
C PHE A 257 -17.12 -23.24 1.52
N TYR A 258 -17.09 -22.30 0.58
CA TYR A 258 -17.34 -22.57 -0.84
C TYR A 258 -16.37 -23.60 -1.41
N TRP A 259 -15.06 -23.43 -1.22
CA TRP A 259 -14.07 -24.32 -1.83
C TRP A 259 -14.13 -25.75 -1.25
N VAL A 260 -14.38 -25.89 0.06
CA VAL A 260 -14.62 -27.22 0.67
C VAL A 260 -15.89 -27.88 0.10
N ASN A 261 -16.98 -27.12 -0.14
CA ASN A 261 -18.19 -27.65 -0.80
C ASN A 261 -17.94 -27.98 -2.29
N LYS A 262 -17.15 -27.18 -3.00
CA LYS A 262 -16.74 -27.45 -4.39
C LYS A 262 -15.93 -28.74 -4.51
N LEU A 263 -15.02 -29.00 -3.56
CA LEU A 263 -14.27 -30.27 -3.46
C LEU A 263 -15.13 -31.48 -3.04
N LEU A 264 -16.35 -31.24 -2.51
CA LEU A 264 -17.40 -32.25 -2.27
C LEU A 264 -18.34 -32.46 -3.47
N GLY A 265 -18.25 -31.62 -4.53
CA GLY A 265 -19.19 -31.63 -5.65
C GLY A 265 -20.57 -31.02 -5.32
N THR A 266 -20.65 -30.21 -4.26
CA THR A 266 -21.89 -29.53 -3.83
C THR A 266 -21.81 -28.03 -4.10
N ASP A 267 -22.77 -27.49 -4.84
CA ASP A 267 -22.89 -26.05 -5.06
C ASP A 267 -23.48 -25.33 -3.84
N VAL A 268 -22.87 -24.20 -3.48
CA VAL A 268 -23.28 -23.29 -2.40
C VAL A 268 -23.14 -21.81 -2.82
N SER A 269 -23.07 -21.52 -4.12
CA SER A 269 -22.90 -20.17 -4.69
C SER A 269 -24.04 -19.20 -4.34
N GLY A 270 -25.28 -19.69 -4.29
CA GLY A 270 -26.46 -18.86 -3.97
C GLY A 270 -26.56 -18.45 -2.50
N ALA A 271 -27.60 -17.65 -2.18
CA ALA A 271 -27.83 -17.11 -0.83
C ALA A 271 -27.82 -18.15 0.31
N ALA A 272 -28.12 -19.42 0.02
CA ALA A 272 -28.02 -20.52 0.97
C ALA A 272 -26.59 -20.82 1.47
N GLY A 273 -25.53 -20.36 0.78
CA GLY A 273 -24.13 -20.45 1.23
C GLY A 273 -23.58 -19.19 1.92
N LYS A 274 -24.23 -18.03 1.76
CA LYS A 274 -23.69 -16.73 2.21
C LYS A 274 -23.51 -16.67 3.74
N PHE A 275 -22.41 -16.05 4.19
CA PHE A 275 -22.12 -15.79 5.61
C PHE A 275 -22.67 -14.41 6.02
N ARG A 276 -23.07 -14.26 7.28
CA ARG A 276 -23.52 -12.98 7.81
C ARG A 276 -22.39 -11.95 7.71
N ASN A 277 -22.71 -10.76 7.21
CA ASN A 277 -21.80 -9.62 7.07
C ASN A 277 -20.62 -9.82 6.09
N SER A 278 -20.59 -10.88 5.26
CA SER A 278 -19.58 -10.98 4.19
C SER A 278 -19.79 -9.91 3.10
N VAL A 279 -18.68 -9.34 2.63
CA VAL A 279 -18.63 -8.38 1.51
C VAL A 279 -18.36 -9.07 0.17
N VAL A 280 -17.82 -10.29 0.20
CA VAL A 280 -17.83 -11.25 -0.92
C VAL A 280 -19.20 -11.94 -0.97
N SER A 281 -19.73 -12.15 -2.18
CA SER A 281 -21.03 -12.79 -2.47
C SER A 281 -20.95 -13.83 -3.59
N ASN A 282 -20.21 -13.54 -4.68
CA ASN A 282 -20.16 -14.35 -5.89
C ASN A 282 -18.76 -14.93 -6.05
N ILE A 283 -18.59 -16.22 -5.81
CA ILE A 283 -17.29 -16.87 -5.93
C ILE A 283 -17.15 -17.44 -7.36
N GLY A 284 -17.09 -16.51 -8.30
CA GLY A 284 -16.77 -16.71 -9.71
C GLY A 284 -15.31 -16.36 -10.02
N TRP A 285 -14.83 -16.80 -11.19
CA TRP A 285 -13.50 -16.45 -11.71
C TRP A 285 -13.57 -15.61 -12.99
N GLU A 286 -14.78 -15.25 -13.42
CA GLU A 286 -14.93 -14.29 -14.52
C GLU A 286 -14.07 -13.07 -14.25
N PHE A 287 -13.58 -12.42 -15.32
CA PHE A 287 -12.99 -11.09 -15.14
C PHE A 287 -14.02 -10.31 -14.35
N LEU A 288 -15.27 -10.28 -14.82
CA LEU A 288 -16.30 -9.45 -14.22
C LEU A 288 -17.14 -10.12 -13.12
N ASP A 289 -16.53 -10.75 -12.09
CA ASP A 289 -17.25 -11.15 -10.84
C ASP A 289 -16.73 -10.56 -9.50
N LEU A 290 -15.57 -9.86 -9.47
CA LEU A 290 -15.01 -9.37 -8.20
C LEU A 290 -14.76 -7.84 -8.02
N LEU A 291 -15.16 -6.91 -8.89
CA LEU A 291 -14.75 -5.47 -8.84
C LEU A 291 -15.34 -4.89 -7.59
N THR A 292 -16.66 -4.98 -7.50
CA THR A 292 -17.53 -4.61 -6.41
C THR A 292 -17.18 -5.42 -5.16
N GLU A 293 -16.54 -6.58 -5.25
CA GLU A 293 -16.01 -7.31 -4.09
C GLU A 293 -14.68 -6.72 -3.61
N THR A 294 -13.65 -6.72 -4.46
CA THR A 294 -12.36 -6.03 -4.29
C THR A 294 -12.57 -4.59 -3.82
N LYS A 295 -13.52 -3.86 -4.40
CA LYS A 295 -13.94 -2.47 -4.10
C LYS A 295 -14.84 -2.38 -2.88
N ALA A 296 -15.58 -3.41 -2.50
CA ALA A 296 -16.23 -3.44 -1.18
C ALA A 296 -15.17 -3.60 -0.08
N ILE A 297 -14.18 -4.47 -0.28
CA ILE A 297 -13.01 -4.61 0.59
C ILE A 297 -12.17 -3.32 0.56
N ASP A 298 -12.00 -2.68 -0.60
CA ASP A 298 -11.27 -1.42 -0.77
C ASP A 298 -11.97 -0.26 -0.04
N ASN A 299 -13.26 -0.04 -0.29
CA ASN A 299 -14.06 0.96 0.42
C ASN A 299 -14.07 0.72 1.93
N LEU A 300 -14.07 -0.54 2.37
CA LEU A 300 -13.99 -0.94 3.78
C LEU A 300 -12.61 -0.64 4.40
N THR A 301 -11.54 -0.74 3.59
CA THR A 301 -10.14 -0.54 4.02
C THR A 301 -9.57 0.83 3.62
N VAL A 302 -10.34 1.71 2.97
CA VAL A 302 -9.87 2.99 2.39
C VAL A 302 -9.22 3.96 3.39
N ASN A 303 -9.49 3.78 4.69
CA ASN A 303 -8.92 4.55 5.80
C ASN A 303 -7.87 3.77 6.62
N VAL A 304 -7.46 2.57 6.18
CA VAL A 304 -6.44 1.74 6.83
C VAL A 304 -5.04 2.20 6.40
N GLY A 305 -4.13 2.33 7.36
CA GLY A 305 -2.80 2.89 7.14
C GLY A 305 -2.79 4.42 7.00
N TRP A 306 -1.59 5.01 6.98
CA TRP A 306 -1.44 6.46 6.97
C TRP A 306 -1.98 7.09 5.68
N LYS A 307 -2.97 7.99 5.81
CA LYS A 307 -3.71 8.56 4.67
C LYS A 307 -4.24 7.45 3.72
N GLY A 308 -4.66 6.32 4.25
CA GLY A 308 -5.20 5.20 3.47
C GLY A 308 -4.19 4.49 2.56
N ILE A 309 -2.92 4.33 2.94
CA ILE A 309 -1.98 3.53 2.11
C ILE A 309 -2.15 2.02 2.22
N ASP A 310 -2.76 1.53 3.29
CA ASP A 310 -2.90 0.09 3.55
C ASP A 310 -4.32 -0.39 3.26
N HIS A 311 -4.98 0.30 2.31
CA HIS A 311 -6.20 -0.21 1.68
C HIS A 311 -5.87 -1.38 0.74
N TYR A 312 -6.87 -2.21 0.50
CA TYR A 312 -6.71 -3.52 -0.13
C TYR A 312 -6.02 -3.48 -1.51
N SER A 313 -6.47 -2.61 -2.43
CA SER A 313 -5.85 -2.49 -3.76
C SER A 313 -4.39 -2.03 -3.72
N ALA A 314 -4.04 -1.14 -2.78
CA ALA A 314 -2.66 -0.69 -2.59
C ALA A 314 -1.77 -1.82 -2.03
N LEU A 315 -2.26 -2.60 -1.07
CA LEU A 315 -1.56 -3.79 -0.57
C LEU A 315 -1.32 -4.80 -1.70
N VAL A 316 -2.35 -5.16 -2.48
CA VAL A 316 -2.22 -6.03 -3.67
C VAL A 316 -1.22 -5.47 -4.69
N GLY A 317 -1.22 -4.16 -4.90
CA GLY A 317 -0.23 -3.46 -5.74
C GLY A 317 1.21 -3.54 -5.22
N ARG A 318 1.41 -3.56 -3.89
CA ARG A 318 2.75 -3.78 -3.30
C ARG A 318 3.12 -5.24 -3.15
N ASN A 319 2.18 -6.17 -3.35
CA ASN A 319 2.36 -7.57 -3.01
C ASN A 319 3.34 -8.30 -3.97
N ALA A 320 4.63 -8.09 -3.74
CA ALA A 320 5.71 -8.97 -4.19
C ALA A 320 6.44 -9.63 -3.00
N CYS A 321 6.16 -9.22 -1.76
CA CYS A 321 6.65 -9.88 -0.55
C CYS A 321 6.08 -11.30 -0.36
N HIS A 322 4.94 -11.65 -0.96
CA HIS A 322 4.42 -13.04 -0.95
C HIS A 322 5.20 -13.96 -1.92
N PHE A 323 6.02 -13.39 -2.81
CA PHE A 323 6.77 -14.14 -3.82
C PHE A 323 8.20 -14.46 -3.35
N ALA A 324 8.71 -15.62 -3.74
CA ALA A 324 10.11 -15.99 -3.50
C ALA A 324 11.06 -15.06 -4.30
N PRO A 325 12.24 -14.71 -3.75
CA PRO A 325 12.75 -15.10 -2.43
C PRO A 325 12.27 -14.20 -1.28
N PHE A 326 11.49 -13.14 -1.57
CA PHE A 326 11.14 -12.11 -0.58
C PHE A 326 10.29 -12.67 0.57
N SER A 327 9.37 -13.61 0.29
CA SER A 327 8.56 -14.30 1.31
C SER A 327 9.38 -15.02 2.37
N TRP A 328 10.56 -15.55 2.00
CA TRP A 328 11.45 -16.25 2.93
C TRP A 328 11.98 -15.31 4.01
N TYR A 329 12.44 -14.12 3.59
CA TYR A 329 12.90 -13.07 4.51
C TYR A 329 11.76 -12.42 5.29
N ARG A 330 10.56 -12.32 4.68
CA ARG A 330 9.37 -11.75 5.33
C ARG A 330 8.85 -12.65 6.45
N TRP A 331 8.85 -13.97 6.23
CA TRP A 331 8.67 -14.96 7.29
C TRP A 331 9.75 -14.81 8.36
N GLU A 332 11.04 -14.82 7.98
CA GLU A 332 12.16 -14.78 8.91
C GLU A 332 12.10 -13.58 9.87
N GLN A 333 11.91 -12.36 9.33
CA GLN A 333 11.80 -11.13 10.12
C GLN A 333 10.66 -11.23 11.15
N SER A 334 9.46 -11.62 10.69
CA SER A 334 8.25 -11.70 11.51
C SER A 334 8.35 -12.82 12.56
N HIS A 335 8.94 -13.97 12.20
CA HIS A 335 9.21 -15.10 13.09
C HIS A 335 10.26 -14.74 14.15
N LEU A 336 11.32 -14.00 13.80
CA LEU A 336 12.32 -13.52 14.77
C LEU A 336 11.71 -12.52 15.77
N ILE A 337 10.87 -11.58 15.31
CA ILE A 337 10.12 -10.66 16.18
C ILE A 337 9.19 -11.44 17.13
N ALA A 338 8.47 -12.45 16.62
CA ALA A 338 7.65 -13.32 17.46
C ALA A 338 8.48 -14.06 18.53
N ARG A 339 9.63 -14.62 18.16
CA ARG A 339 10.56 -15.32 19.09
C ARG A 339 11.09 -14.40 20.17
N ASP A 340 11.38 -13.14 19.86
CA ASP A 340 11.79 -12.16 20.86
C ASP A 340 10.66 -11.88 21.86
N TYR A 341 9.45 -11.55 21.38
CA TYR A 341 8.28 -11.38 22.26
C TYR A 341 7.97 -12.61 23.11
N ALA A 342 8.12 -13.83 22.56
CA ALA A 342 7.97 -15.08 23.32
C ALA A 342 9.03 -15.24 24.42
N THR A 343 10.26 -14.83 24.16
CA THR A 343 11.37 -14.85 25.14
C THR A 343 11.14 -13.81 26.23
N GLN A 344 10.73 -12.59 25.87
CA GLN A 344 10.32 -11.56 26.83
C GLN A 344 9.12 -11.99 27.68
N ALA A 345 8.13 -12.67 27.09
CA ALA A 345 6.96 -13.22 27.79
C ALA A 345 7.35 -14.33 28.78
N TYR A 346 8.34 -15.17 28.46
CA TYR A 346 8.86 -16.17 29.39
C TYR A 346 9.38 -15.53 30.68
N HIS A 347 10.17 -14.47 30.57
CA HIS A 347 10.74 -13.71 31.70
C HIS A 347 9.76 -12.75 32.40
N SER A 348 8.56 -12.55 31.86
CA SER A 348 7.54 -11.63 32.41
C SER A 348 6.53 -12.34 33.31
N THR A 349 5.71 -11.56 34.03
CA THR A 349 4.59 -12.06 34.83
C THR A 349 3.33 -11.18 34.66
N GLY A 350 2.16 -11.70 35.06
CA GLY A 350 0.88 -11.00 34.98
C GLY A 350 0.53 -10.48 33.58
N SER A 351 -0.13 -9.32 33.53
CA SER A 351 -0.59 -8.69 32.29
C SER A 351 0.53 -8.33 31.30
N ALA A 352 1.77 -8.16 31.76
CA ALA A 352 2.93 -8.01 30.87
C ALA A 352 3.21 -9.31 30.10
N LYS A 353 3.16 -10.47 30.78
CA LYS A 353 3.29 -11.78 30.12
C LYS A 353 2.15 -12.04 29.14
N GLU A 354 0.92 -11.66 29.51
CA GLU A 354 -0.26 -11.80 28.64
C GLU A 354 -0.10 -10.96 27.36
N LYS A 355 0.22 -9.65 27.48
CA LYS A 355 0.48 -8.75 26.34
C LYS A 355 1.59 -9.30 25.43
N LEU A 356 2.73 -9.72 26.00
CA LEU A 356 3.87 -10.21 25.22
C LEU A 356 3.59 -11.57 24.55
N THR A 357 2.84 -12.46 25.21
CA THR A 357 2.39 -13.73 24.62
C THR A 357 1.43 -13.49 23.45
N HIS A 358 0.51 -12.53 23.59
CA HIS A 358 -0.39 -12.11 22.52
C HIS A 358 0.37 -11.55 21.32
N LEU A 359 1.26 -10.57 21.54
CA LEU A 359 2.11 -10.00 20.49
C LEU A 359 2.98 -11.06 19.79
N ALA A 360 3.50 -12.05 20.52
CA ALA A 360 4.23 -13.17 19.93
C ALA A 360 3.37 -13.94 18.92
N TRP A 361 2.13 -14.31 19.28
CA TRP A 361 1.24 -15.05 18.37
C TRP A 361 0.72 -14.22 17.20
N ILE A 362 0.43 -12.93 17.40
CA ILE A 362 0.05 -12.01 16.31
C ILE A 362 1.17 -11.89 15.26
N ASN A 363 2.42 -11.69 15.69
CA ASN A 363 3.56 -11.63 14.77
C ASN A 363 3.87 -13.00 14.14
N HIS A 364 3.62 -14.10 14.85
CA HIS A 364 3.88 -15.45 14.33
C HIS A 364 2.85 -15.92 13.30
N GLY A 365 1.56 -15.60 13.47
CA GLY A 365 0.54 -15.90 12.45
C GLY A 365 0.80 -15.12 11.15
N TYR A 366 1.12 -13.84 11.30
CA TYR A 366 1.58 -13.02 10.18
C TYR A 366 2.87 -13.58 9.53
N ALA A 367 3.80 -14.15 10.30
CA ALA A 367 4.99 -14.82 9.76
C ALA A 367 4.65 -16.10 8.97
N ASP A 368 3.84 -16.98 9.56
CA ASP A 368 3.51 -18.28 8.98
C ASP A 368 2.70 -18.15 7.67
N HIS A 369 2.05 -17.02 7.42
CA HIS A 369 1.47 -16.70 6.11
C HIS A 369 2.53 -16.80 4.99
N PHE A 370 3.64 -16.08 5.11
CA PHE A 370 4.72 -16.07 4.10
C PHE A 370 5.48 -17.41 4.03
N LEU A 371 5.48 -18.19 5.12
CA LEU A 371 5.93 -19.57 5.10
C LEU A 371 5.00 -20.43 4.22
N GLN A 372 3.68 -20.23 4.29
CA GLN A 372 2.70 -20.95 3.46
C GLN A 372 2.79 -20.53 1.98
N ASP A 373 2.90 -19.22 1.69
CA ASP A 373 3.20 -18.70 0.34
C ASP A 373 4.42 -19.41 -0.28
N SER A 374 5.45 -19.69 0.55
CA SER A 374 6.71 -20.31 0.11
C SER A 374 6.56 -21.74 -0.42
N PHE A 375 5.39 -22.38 -0.27
CA PHE A 375 5.07 -23.67 -0.86
C PHE A 375 4.05 -23.59 -2.02
N ALA A 376 3.55 -22.40 -2.38
CA ALA A 376 2.66 -22.20 -3.52
C ALA A 376 3.46 -22.09 -4.83
N SER A 377 3.11 -22.88 -5.86
CA SER A 377 3.91 -22.96 -7.10
C SER A 377 3.94 -21.64 -7.89
N GLY A 378 2.84 -20.89 -7.94
CA GLY A 378 2.78 -19.56 -8.54
C GLY A 378 3.62 -18.50 -7.80
N HIS A 379 3.95 -18.72 -6.53
CA HIS A 379 4.72 -17.77 -5.71
C HIS A 379 6.24 -17.96 -5.83
N LEU A 380 6.73 -19.05 -6.45
CA LEU A 380 8.17 -19.32 -6.60
C LEU A 380 8.87 -18.47 -7.69
N VAL A 381 8.16 -17.54 -8.33
CA VAL A 381 8.70 -16.65 -9.38
C VAL A 381 9.05 -15.26 -8.84
N ASN A 382 10.12 -14.64 -9.33
CA ASN A 382 10.48 -13.28 -8.94
C ASN A 382 9.55 -12.24 -9.63
N LYS A 383 8.49 -11.81 -8.93
CA LYS A 383 7.50 -10.86 -9.48
C LYS A 383 8.14 -9.58 -10.06
N THR A 384 9.10 -8.97 -9.37
CA THR A 384 9.78 -7.75 -9.85
C THR A 384 10.55 -7.98 -11.15
N LEU A 385 11.22 -9.13 -11.30
CA LEU A 385 11.94 -9.49 -12.53
C LEU A 385 10.98 -9.66 -13.72
N ILE A 386 9.80 -10.24 -13.51
CA ILE A 386 8.75 -10.38 -14.53
C ILE A 386 8.24 -9.00 -14.97
N MET A 387 8.01 -8.09 -14.02
CA MET A 387 7.60 -6.70 -14.30
C MET A 387 8.62 -5.98 -15.21
N GLN A 388 9.92 -6.23 -15.03
CA GLN A 388 10.96 -5.66 -15.90
C GLN A 388 11.02 -6.33 -17.29
N TRP A 389 10.85 -7.66 -17.38
CA TRP A 389 10.76 -8.35 -18.68
C TRP A 389 9.54 -7.90 -19.50
N PHE A 390 8.43 -7.57 -18.84
CA PHE A 390 7.24 -7.02 -19.50
C PHE A 390 7.54 -5.69 -20.19
N LEU A 391 8.35 -4.80 -19.57
CA LEU A 391 8.80 -3.56 -20.21
C LEU A 391 9.65 -3.82 -21.47
N GLU A 392 10.57 -4.78 -21.39
CA GLU A 392 11.48 -5.13 -22.49
C GLU A 392 10.75 -5.71 -23.70
N TRP A 393 9.77 -6.59 -23.45
CA TRP A 393 8.86 -7.12 -24.47
C TRP A 393 8.01 -6.01 -25.10
N ALA A 394 7.41 -5.15 -24.27
CA ALA A 394 6.56 -4.06 -24.74
C ALA A 394 7.35 -2.93 -25.44
N ASN A 395 8.67 -2.81 -25.23
CA ASN A 395 9.53 -1.92 -26.02
C ASN A 395 9.87 -2.48 -27.41
N THR A 396 9.84 -3.80 -27.60
CA THR A 396 10.35 -4.48 -28.81
C THR A 396 9.26 -5.00 -29.74
N GLY A 397 8.04 -5.25 -29.24
CA GLY A 397 6.92 -5.72 -30.05
C GLY A 397 6.15 -4.61 -30.79
N ILE A 398 5.59 -4.96 -31.96
CA ILE A 398 4.66 -4.08 -32.72
C ILE A 398 3.42 -3.72 -31.88
N LEU A 399 2.89 -4.67 -31.11
CA LEU A 399 1.78 -4.47 -30.16
C LEU A 399 2.20 -3.74 -28.87
N GLY A 400 3.50 -3.61 -28.61
CA GLY A 400 4.10 -2.99 -27.43
C GLY A 400 4.27 -1.48 -27.56
N ASN A 401 4.68 -1.01 -28.74
CA ASN A 401 4.69 0.42 -29.06
C ASN A 401 3.28 1.06 -29.06
N ALA A 402 2.22 0.24 -29.02
CA ALA A 402 0.82 0.65 -28.90
C ALA A 402 0.19 0.20 -27.56
N MET A 403 0.91 0.35 -26.45
CA MET A 403 0.43 0.12 -25.07
C MET A 403 0.02 1.46 -24.39
N PRO A 404 -1.27 1.82 -24.35
CA PRO A 404 -1.73 3.01 -23.62
C PRO A 404 -1.95 2.66 -22.14
N VAL A 405 -0.84 2.54 -21.40
CA VAL A 405 -0.87 2.43 -19.93
C VAL A 405 -0.38 3.75 -19.33
N ALA A 406 -0.87 4.15 -18.15
CA ALA A 406 -0.47 5.42 -17.57
C ALA A 406 1.05 5.50 -17.34
N ASP A 407 1.61 6.69 -17.57
CA ASP A 407 3.04 7.00 -17.43
C ASP A 407 3.96 6.15 -18.35
N TRP A 408 3.44 5.53 -19.43
CA TRP A 408 4.20 4.58 -20.26
C TRP A 408 5.55 5.14 -20.77
N GLN A 409 5.56 6.38 -21.26
CA GLN A 409 6.79 7.05 -21.73
C GLN A 409 7.87 7.14 -20.63
N MET A 410 7.44 7.24 -19.37
CA MET A 410 8.30 7.45 -18.22
C MET A 410 8.86 6.12 -17.69
N VAL A 411 8.03 5.07 -17.59
CA VAL A 411 8.48 3.77 -17.06
C VAL A 411 9.27 2.95 -18.09
N ARG A 412 8.89 3.00 -19.37
CA ARG A 412 9.36 1.99 -20.35
C ARG A 412 10.86 2.03 -20.65
N ARG A 413 11.53 3.19 -20.54
CA ARG A 413 12.92 3.38 -20.97
C ARG A 413 13.98 3.34 -19.86
N MET A 414 13.58 3.32 -18.59
CA MET A 414 14.50 3.56 -17.47
C MET A 414 14.24 2.63 -16.26
N MET A 415 13.45 1.57 -16.45
CA MET A 415 13.10 0.57 -15.44
C MET A 415 13.36 -0.88 -15.90
N THR A 416 14.00 -1.09 -17.07
CA THR A 416 14.30 -2.44 -17.57
C THR A 416 15.38 -3.14 -16.74
N THR A 417 15.61 -4.45 -16.95
CA THR A 417 16.68 -5.16 -16.22
C THR A 417 18.08 -4.66 -16.55
N ALA A 418 18.28 -3.94 -17.67
CA ALA A 418 19.55 -3.31 -18.02
C ALA A 418 19.78 -2.00 -17.24
N ASP A 419 18.76 -1.13 -17.19
CA ASP A 419 18.85 0.17 -16.53
C ASP A 419 18.84 0.02 -15.00
N GLN A 420 18.03 -0.92 -14.51
CA GLN A 420 17.66 -1.06 -13.10
C GLN A 420 17.77 -2.53 -12.63
N ASP A 421 18.94 -3.14 -12.83
CA ASP A 421 19.27 -4.48 -12.30
C ASP A 421 19.01 -4.61 -10.77
N GLY A 422 19.08 -3.50 -10.04
CA GLY A 422 18.88 -3.43 -8.61
C GLY A 422 17.46 -3.68 -8.12
N LEU A 423 16.43 -3.62 -8.96
CA LEU A 423 15.04 -3.89 -8.53
C LEU A 423 14.80 -5.39 -8.30
N ALA A 424 15.29 -6.24 -9.21
CA ALA A 424 15.16 -7.69 -9.13
C ALA A 424 16.35 -8.33 -8.38
N ALA A 425 16.27 -8.35 -7.05
CA ALA A 425 17.33 -8.82 -6.16
C ALA A 425 17.63 -10.34 -6.24
N ARG A 426 18.30 -10.80 -7.31
CA ARG A 426 18.54 -12.24 -7.59
C ARG A 426 19.30 -12.97 -6.47
N ALA A 427 20.31 -12.33 -5.89
CA ALA A 427 21.19 -12.91 -4.86
C ALA A 427 20.47 -13.35 -3.56
N LEU A 428 19.21 -12.95 -3.38
CA LEU A 428 18.38 -13.34 -2.23
C LEU A 428 17.93 -14.81 -2.25
N TYR A 429 17.96 -15.50 -3.40
CA TYR A 429 17.69 -16.95 -3.44
C TYR A 429 18.78 -17.74 -2.69
N ASP A 430 20.05 -17.50 -3.05
CA ASP A 430 21.20 -18.11 -2.39
C ASP A 430 21.46 -17.52 -0.99
N GLY A 431 21.22 -16.22 -0.82
CA GLY A 431 21.54 -15.44 0.37
C GLY A 431 20.75 -15.77 1.64
N PHE A 432 19.83 -16.74 1.58
CA PHE A 432 19.18 -17.30 2.77
C PHE A 432 19.93 -18.56 3.25
N ALA A 433 20.37 -19.42 2.31
CA ALA A 433 21.17 -20.60 2.60
C ALA A 433 22.63 -20.25 2.96
N ASP A 434 23.15 -19.14 2.43
CA ASP A 434 24.48 -18.61 2.72
C ASP A 434 24.40 -17.14 3.18
N PRO A 435 24.48 -16.87 4.49
CA PRO A 435 24.46 -15.52 5.03
C PRO A 435 25.57 -14.59 4.50
N ALA A 436 26.67 -15.10 3.94
CA ALA A 436 27.71 -14.28 3.33
C ALA A 436 27.31 -13.72 1.94
N LYS A 437 26.31 -14.30 1.29
CA LYS A 437 25.68 -13.80 0.05
C LYS A 437 24.46 -12.91 0.29
N ARG A 438 24.08 -12.70 1.56
CA ARG A 438 22.80 -12.09 1.94
C ARG A 438 22.70 -10.62 1.54
N GLY A 439 21.89 -10.35 0.51
CA GLY A 439 21.57 -9.00 0.05
C GLY A 439 20.53 -8.29 0.92
N VAL A 440 20.19 -7.05 0.52
CA VAL A 440 19.05 -6.29 1.04
C VAL A 440 17.77 -6.76 0.33
N VAL A 441 16.66 -6.91 1.08
CA VAL A 441 15.31 -7.20 0.55
C VAL A 441 14.76 -5.96 -0.19
N ARG A 442 14.12 -6.13 -1.37
CA ARG A 442 13.81 -5.01 -2.29
C ARG A 442 12.40 -5.00 -2.89
N ASP A 443 11.47 -5.76 -2.31
CA ASP A 443 10.09 -5.75 -2.78
C ASP A 443 9.37 -4.43 -2.42
N PRO A 444 8.33 -4.01 -3.19
CA PRO A 444 7.57 -2.80 -2.91
C PRO A 444 6.92 -2.69 -1.53
N GLN A 445 6.56 -3.79 -0.84
CA GLN A 445 5.98 -3.71 0.50
C GLN A 445 7.07 -3.45 1.55
N THR A 446 8.19 -4.15 1.49
CA THR A 446 9.37 -3.87 2.35
C THR A 446 9.94 -2.48 2.07
N ALA A 447 9.88 -1.98 0.83
CA ALA A 447 10.21 -0.61 0.49
C ALA A 447 9.22 0.40 1.11
N GLU A 448 7.91 0.18 0.98
CA GLU A 448 6.87 1.06 1.56
C GLU A 448 6.83 1.05 3.09
N GLU A 449 7.35 0.01 3.74
CA GLU A 449 7.52 -0.04 5.20
C GLU A 449 8.81 0.64 5.69
N GLN A 450 9.66 1.09 4.78
CA GLN A 450 10.77 1.94 5.19
C GLN A 450 10.27 3.30 5.67
N TRP A 451 10.99 3.85 6.62
CA TRP A 451 10.44 4.85 7.55
C TRP A 451 10.81 6.30 7.21
N ALA A 452 11.56 6.51 6.12
CA ALA A 452 11.86 7.79 5.49
C ALA A 452 12.15 7.57 4.00
N LEU A 453 11.94 8.60 3.17
CA LEU A 453 12.10 8.55 1.72
C LEU A 453 13.48 8.02 1.29
N GLU A 454 14.55 8.45 1.95
CA GLU A 454 15.93 8.08 1.64
C GLU A 454 16.15 6.56 1.83
N ARG A 455 15.50 5.97 2.84
CA ARG A 455 15.46 4.52 3.04
C ARG A 455 14.58 3.82 2.01
N ARG A 456 13.42 4.39 1.66
CA ARG A 456 12.49 3.84 0.65
C ARG A 456 13.13 3.75 -0.73
N ILE A 457 13.80 4.83 -1.15
CA ILE A 457 14.66 4.89 -2.34
C ILE A 457 15.70 3.77 -2.30
N THR A 458 16.52 3.75 -1.24
CA THR A 458 17.63 2.79 -1.09
C THR A 458 17.17 1.33 -1.11
N VAL A 459 16.07 1.02 -0.42
CA VAL A 459 15.53 -0.34 -0.28
C VAL A 459 14.77 -0.80 -1.52
N SER A 460 14.10 0.10 -2.26
CA SER A 460 13.52 -0.25 -3.57
C SER A 460 14.56 -0.79 -4.57
N GLY A 461 15.84 -0.47 -4.36
CA GLY A 461 16.93 -0.88 -5.22
C GLY A 461 17.09 -0.05 -6.48
N VAL A 462 16.27 0.99 -6.65
CA VAL A 462 16.36 1.91 -7.79
C VAL A 462 17.70 2.65 -7.75
N ARG A 463 18.31 2.79 -8.93
CA ARG A 463 19.58 3.48 -9.13
C ARG A 463 19.34 4.78 -9.87
N ARG A 464 20.13 5.81 -9.55
CA ARG A 464 20.09 7.09 -10.26
C ARG A 464 20.25 6.97 -11.77
N ALA A 465 21.21 6.18 -12.26
CA ALA A 465 21.49 6.05 -13.69
C ALA A 465 21.50 7.44 -14.39
N ASP A 466 20.66 7.63 -15.41
CA ASP A 466 20.50 8.91 -16.13
C ASP A 466 19.48 9.89 -15.49
N PHE A 467 18.83 9.53 -14.37
CA PHE A 467 17.87 10.38 -13.67
C PHE A 467 18.53 11.59 -12.98
N ARG A 468 17.76 12.68 -12.82
CA ARG A 468 18.23 13.94 -12.23
C ARG A 468 18.76 13.76 -10.81
N SER A 469 18.10 12.90 -10.04
CA SER A 469 18.41 12.54 -8.66
C SER A 469 17.86 11.16 -8.33
N ASP A 470 18.27 10.63 -7.19
CA ASP A 470 17.81 9.36 -6.63
C ASP A 470 16.30 9.41 -6.28
N VAL A 471 15.81 10.60 -5.88
CA VAL A 471 14.36 10.90 -5.73
C VAL A 471 13.65 10.84 -7.09
N ASP A 472 14.24 11.39 -8.15
CA ASP A 472 13.67 11.36 -9.49
C ASP A 472 13.59 9.93 -10.05
N ALA A 473 14.63 9.12 -9.82
CA ALA A 473 14.62 7.69 -10.11
C ALA A 473 13.47 6.97 -9.37
N TYR A 474 13.30 7.26 -8.08
CA TYR A 474 12.24 6.68 -7.26
C TYR A 474 10.83 7.10 -7.67
N LYS A 475 10.61 8.33 -8.17
CA LYS A 475 9.32 8.70 -8.81
C LYS A 475 8.97 7.77 -9.98
N HIS A 476 9.95 7.34 -10.75
CA HIS A 476 9.75 6.44 -11.89
C HIS A 476 9.51 4.99 -11.44
N TYR A 477 10.13 4.56 -10.34
CA TYR A 477 9.78 3.32 -9.64
C TYR A 477 8.35 3.36 -9.08
N LEU A 478 7.92 4.47 -8.47
CA LEU A 478 6.54 4.66 -8.03
C LEU A 478 5.54 4.58 -9.20
N ARG A 479 5.87 5.15 -10.36
CA ARG A 479 5.06 4.96 -11.59
C ARG A 479 5.02 3.51 -12.05
N LEU A 480 6.14 2.78 -11.99
CA LEU A 480 6.23 1.36 -12.34
C LEU A 480 5.26 0.51 -11.50
N ILE A 481 5.29 0.67 -10.17
CA ILE A 481 4.44 -0.13 -9.28
C ILE A 481 2.96 0.28 -9.36
N ASN A 482 2.64 1.55 -9.63
CA ASN A 482 1.26 2.01 -9.82
C ASN A 482 0.62 1.56 -11.15
N ASN A 483 1.40 1.07 -12.12
CA ASN A 483 0.92 0.73 -13.45
C ASN A 483 0.21 -0.64 -13.47
N ALA A 484 -1.08 -0.65 -13.82
CA ALA A 484 -1.91 -1.86 -13.78
C ALA A 484 -1.43 -2.97 -14.75
N GLY A 485 -1.02 -2.60 -15.96
CA GLY A 485 -0.54 -3.55 -16.97
C GLY A 485 0.77 -4.23 -16.55
N VAL A 486 1.67 -3.47 -15.92
CA VAL A 486 2.91 -4.01 -15.35
C VAL A 486 2.61 -4.97 -14.20
N GLN A 487 1.69 -4.64 -13.30
CA GLN A 487 1.34 -5.50 -12.15
C GLN A 487 0.67 -6.82 -12.58
N LEU A 488 -0.23 -6.77 -13.57
CA LEU A 488 -0.87 -7.95 -14.15
C LEU A 488 0.12 -8.91 -14.82
N SER A 489 1.29 -8.44 -15.27
CA SER A 489 2.32 -9.29 -15.86
C SER A 489 2.85 -10.36 -14.89
N GLY A 490 2.96 -10.02 -13.60
CA GLY A 490 3.31 -10.98 -12.55
C GLY A 490 2.18 -11.98 -12.26
N GLY A 491 0.93 -11.49 -12.21
CA GLY A 491 -0.25 -12.32 -12.00
C GLY A 491 -0.43 -13.41 -13.08
N ILE A 492 -0.11 -13.10 -14.34
CA ILE A 492 -0.20 -14.08 -15.43
C ILE A 492 0.78 -15.25 -15.27
N LEU A 493 1.99 -14.99 -14.74
CA LEU A 493 2.96 -16.06 -14.48
C LEU A 493 2.66 -16.83 -13.19
N HIS A 494 2.11 -16.14 -12.19
CA HIS A 494 1.53 -16.75 -11.01
C HIS A 494 0.44 -17.77 -11.41
N ASP A 495 -0.59 -17.32 -12.12
CA ASP A 495 -1.77 -18.13 -12.49
C ASP A 495 -1.35 -19.41 -13.26
N HIS A 496 -0.42 -19.27 -14.21
CA HIS A 496 0.12 -20.37 -15.01
C HIS A 496 0.81 -21.45 -14.17
N TYR A 497 1.74 -21.09 -13.28
CA TYR A 497 2.41 -22.08 -12.42
C TYR A 497 1.54 -22.57 -11.27
N THR A 498 0.55 -21.79 -10.86
CA THR A 498 -0.51 -22.22 -9.95
C THR A 498 -1.39 -23.30 -10.61
N GLU A 499 -1.77 -23.17 -11.88
CA GLU A 499 -2.54 -24.20 -12.60
C GLU A 499 -1.75 -25.48 -12.89
N GLU A 500 -0.53 -25.38 -13.45
CA GLU A 500 0.29 -26.56 -13.78
C GLU A 500 0.84 -27.28 -12.54
N GLY A 501 1.12 -26.54 -11.46
CA GLY A 501 1.91 -27.01 -10.33
C GLY A 501 3.40 -27.14 -10.67
N LEU A 502 4.22 -27.44 -9.65
CA LEU A 502 5.67 -27.63 -9.81
C LEU A 502 6.15 -28.87 -9.06
N TYR A 503 7.25 -29.45 -9.54
CA TYR A 503 7.99 -30.49 -8.82
C TYR A 503 9.25 -29.87 -8.24
N VAL A 504 9.35 -29.88 -6.91
CA VAL A 504 10.35 -29.12 -6.15
C VAL A 504 11.07 -30.01 -5.13
N ALA A 505 12.23 -29.55 -4.67
CA ALA A 505 12.99 -30.19 -3.61
C ALA A 505 13.55 -29.14 -2.65
N SER A 506 13.74 -29.51 -1.39
CA SER A 506 14.36 -28.69 -0.35
C SER A 506 15.71 -29.30 0.10
N VAL A 507 16.26 -28.87 1.23
CA VAL A 507 17.42 -29.52 1.86
C VAL A 507 16.98 -30.81 2.57
N ASP A 508 15.93 -30.72 3.39
CA ASP A 508 15.41 -31.84 4.18
C ASP A 508 14.54 -32.82 3.36
N HIS A 509 13.96 -32.37 2.24
CA HIS A 509 13.25 -33.19 1.25
C HIS A 509 14.00 -33.15 -0.09
N PRO A 510 15.10 -33.92 -0.25
CA PRO A 510 15.96 -33.84 -1.43
C PRO A 510 15.41 -34.55 -2.67
N THR A 511 14.38 -35.38 -2.52
CA THR A 511 13.64 -36.01 -3.64
C THR A 511 12.51 -35.10 -4.09
N ALA A 512 12.29 -34.99 -5.40
CA ALA A 512 11.30 -34.08 -5.97
C ALA A 512 9.86 -34.46 -5.56
N PHE A 513 9.16 -33.55 -4.89
CA PHE A 513 7.74 -33.66 -4.52
C PHE A 513 6.89 -32.62 -5.27
N GLN A 514 5.60 -32.92 -5.48
CA GLN A 514 4.70 -32.01 -6.19
C GLN A 514 4.07 -30.98 -5.23
N ILE A 515 4.12 -29.72 -5.64
CA ILE A 515 3.37 -28.58 -5.11
C ILE A 515 2.40 -28.03 -6.17
N PHE A 516 1.42 -27.26 -5.70
CA PHE A 516 0.42 -26.52 -6.48
C PHE A 516 0.29 -25.12 -5.84
N GLY A 517 -0.57 -24.23 -6.35
CA GLY A 517 -0.74 -22.86 -5.86
C GLY A 517 -2.16 -22.53 -5.39
N ASP A 518 -2.51 -21.24 -5.33
CA ASP A 518 -3.82 -20.73 -4.96
C ASP A 518 -4.96 -21.49 -5.67
N CYS A 519 -5.95 -21.96 -4.90
CA CYS A 519 -7.11 -22.73 -5.37
C CYS A 519 -6.83 -24.09 -6.05
N THR A 520 -5.57 -24.42 -6.37
CA THR A 520 -5.15 -25.72 -6.92
C THR A 520 -4.40 -26.57 -5.91
N MET A 521 -4.05 -26.02 -4.75
CA MET A 521 -3.25 -26.66 -3.70
C MET A 521 -3.75 -28.06 -3.31
N MET A 522 -5.06 -28.28 -3.30
CA MET A 522 -5.69 -29.57 -2.95
C MET A 522 -5.80 -30.59 -4.10
N ASN A 523 -5.23 -30.30 -5.28
CA ASN A 523 -5.31 -31.19 -6.45
C ASN A 523 -4.53 -32.51 -6.22
N GLY A 524 -3.40 -32.47 -5.51
CA GLY A 524 -2.65 -33.67 -5.14
C GLY A 524 -1.25 -33.38 -4.59
N GLY A 525 -0.44 -34.43 -4.50
CA GLY A 525 0.95 -34.34 -4.05
C GLY A 525 1.13 -34.21 -2.53
N ASP A 526 2.40 -34.20 -2.13
CA ASP A 526 2.85 -34.05 -0.74
C ASP A 526 2.98 -32.60 -0.27
N GLY A 527 3.01 -31.63 -1.21
CA GLY A 527 3.34 -30.23 -0.93
C GLY A 527 2.57 -29.62 0.25
N VAL A 528 1.25 -29.84 0.30
CA VAL A 528 0.35 -29.35 1.35
C VAL A 528 0.72 -29.91 2.73
N ARG A 529 1.06 -31.21 2.80
CA ARG A 529 1.51 -31.87 4.03
C ARG A 529 2.85 -31.31 4.47
N VAL A 530 3.81 -31.16 3.55
CA VAL A 530 5.13 -30.61 3.84
C VAL A 530 5.05 -29.16 4.32
N ALA A 531 4.20 -28.33 3.71
CA ALA A 531 3.93 -26.96 4.15
C ALA A 531 3.38 -26.91 5.58
N ALA A 532 2.32 -27.68 5.87
CA ALA A 532 1.69 -27.72 7.19
C ALA A 532 2.61 -28.27 8.28
N GLU A 533 3.41 -29.31 8.00
CA GLU A 533 4.47 -29.78 8.90
C GLU A 533 5.51 -28.69 9.21
N THR A 534 5.85 -27.87 8.21
CA THR A 534 6.83 -26.78 8.36
C THR A 534 6.26 -25.63 9.20
N ALA A 535 4.99 -25.29 9.01
CA ALA A 535 4.27 -24.35 9.88
C ALA A 535 4.16 -24.86 11.33
N GLN A 536 3.88 -26.15 11.53
CA GLN A 536 3.87 -26.74 12.87
C GLN A 536 5.25 -26.72 13.53
N MET A 537 6.33 -26.91 12.77
CA MET A 537 7.71 -26.78 13.26
C MET A 537 8.06 -25.32 13.63
N SER A 538 7.60 -24.36 12.83
CA SER A 538 7.64 -22.91 13.12
C SER A 538 7.01 -22.61 14.49
N GLN A 539 5.75 -23.03 14.68
CA GLN A 539 4.99 -22.83 15.92
C GLN A 539 5.60 -23.58 17.11
N ALA A 540 6.16 -24.78 16.91
CA ALA A 540 6.81 -25.55 17.98
C ALA A 540 7.98 -24.78 18.61
N ALA A 541 8.78 -24.07 17.80
CA ALA A 541 9.86 -23.21 18.27
C ALA A 541 9.34 -22.10 19.22
N LEU A 542 8.17 -21.52 18.92
CA LEU A 542 7.56 -20.48 19.74
C LEU A 542 6.96 -21.02 21.05
N ASN A 543 6.34 -22.21 21.01
CA ASN A 543 5.83 -22.88 22.21
C ASN A 543 6.97 -23.23 23.19
N ASP A 544 8.09 -23.74 22.68
CA ASP A 544 9.30 -23.99 23.48
C ASP A 544 9.81 -22.72 24.18
N LEU A 545 9.92 -21.60 23.46
CA LEU A 545 10.37 -20.31 24.02
C LEU A 545 9.42 -19.80 25.10
N LEU A 546 8.11 -19.82 24.87
CA LEU A 546 7.10 -19.42 25.87
C LEU A 546 7.13 -20.29 27.14
N ALA A 547 7.49 -21.56 27.02
CA ALA A 547 7.50 -22.54 28.11
C ALA A 547 8.85 -22.65 28.85
N ARG A 548 9.98 -22.38 28.19
CA ARG A 548 11.35 -22.67 28.71
C ARG A 548 12.38 -21.56 28.46
N GLY A 549 12.00 -20.46 27.80
CA GLY A 549 12.92 -19.38 27.39
C GLY A 549 13.95 -19.80 26.34
N THR A 550 13.88 -21.03 25.84
CA THR A 550 14.86 -21.65 24.94
C THR A 550 14.17 -22.68 24.03
N THR A 551 14.68 -22.85 22.82
CA THR A 551 14.25 -23.92 21.89
C THR A 551 15.46 -24.48 21.15
N SER A 552 15.43 -25.77 20.81
CA SER A 552 16.39 -26.40 19.90
C SER A 552 16.02 -26.22 18.42
N ILE A 553 14.87 -25.63 18.09
CA ILE A 553 14.41 -25.41 16.72
C ILE A 553 14.95 -24.07 16.22
N THR A 554 15.95 -24.14 15.36
CA THR A 554 16.56 -22.99 14.69
C THR A 554 15.78 -22.57 13.45
N THR A 555 15.86 -21.29 13.10
CA THR A 555 15.34 -20.73 11.85
C THR A 555 15.85 -21.50 10.62
N GLN A 556 17.12 -21.90 10.62
CA GLN A 556 17.73 -22.68 9.53
C GLN A 556 17.06 -24.04 9.33
N GLN A 557 16.72 -24.76 10.39
CA GLN A 557 16.05 -26.06 10.28
C GLN A 557 14.62 -25.95 9.74
N ILE A 558 13.94 -24.83 9.98
CA ILE A 558 12.61 -24.57 9.38
C ILE A 558 12.80 -24.23 7.88
N PHE A 559 13.75 -23.36 7.55
CA PHE A 559 14.07 -23.00 6.16
C PHE A 559 14.57 -24.18 5.31
N ASN A 560 15.30 -25.14 5.90
CA ASN A 560 15.75 -26.34 5.18
C ASN A 560 14.60 -27.15 4.54
N ARG A 561 13.35 -26.95 4.96
CA ARG A 561 12.16 -27.58 4.39
C ARG A 561 11.55 -26.79 3.21
N PHE A 562 11.95 -25.53 2.99
CA PHE A 562 11.41 -24.65 1.95
C PHE A 562 11.85 -25.09 0.54
N PRO A 563 11.04 -24.91 -0.51
CA PRO A 563 11.39 -25.22 -1.90
C PRO A 563 12.56 -24.36 -2.44
N THR A 564 13.79 -24.89 -2.36
CA THR A 564 15.00 -24.20 -2.86
C THR A 564 15.44 -24.67 -4.24
N ARG A 565 14.87 -25.76 -4.75
CA ARG A 565 15.18 -26.35 -6.06
C ARG A 565 13.92 -26.75 -6.82
N VAL A 566 13.95 -26.66 -8.14
CA VAL A 566 12.84 -27.01 -9.05
C VAL A 566 13.34 -27.98 -10.13
N ARG A 567 12.51 -28.93 -10.53
CA ARG A 567 12.84 -29.88 -11.59
C ARG A 567 12.96 -29.20 -12.95
N GLY A 568 14.09 -29.45 -13.62
CA GLY A 568 14.38 -28.98 -14.98
C GLY A 568 13.57 -29.68 -16.07
N ALA A 569 13.73 -29.21 -17.32
CA ALA A 569 13.05 -29.79 -18.47
C ALA A 569 13.59 -31.19 -18.80
N ARG A 570 12.75 -32.22 -18.63
CA ARG A 570 13.14 -33.63 -18.68
C ARG A 570 13.69 -34.07 -20.05
N ARG A 571 15.02 -34.15 -20.18
CA ARG A 571 15.68 -34.76 -21.34
C ARG A 571 15.53 -36.28 -21.30
N ALA A 572 15.17 -36.89 -22.42
CA ALA A 572 15.00 -38.34 -22.51
C ALA A 572 16.34 -39.07 -22.24
N GLY A 573 16.36 -40.02 -21.31
CA GLY A 573 17.54 -40.79 -20.93
C GLY A 573 18.50 -40.11 -19.95
N ALA A 574 18.23 -38.88 -19.50
CA ALA A 574 19.00 -38.21 -18.46
C ALA A 574 18.50 -38.55 -17.05
N ALA A 575 19.33 -38.30 -16.03
CA ALA A 575 18.91 -38.28 -14.63
C ALA A 575 17.95 -37.10 -14.36
N GLU A 576 17.24 -37.12 -13.22
CA GLU A 576 16.33 -36.04 -12.85
C GLU A 576 17.12 -34.78 -12.44
N GLU A 577 17.11 -33.77 -13.32
CA GLU A 577 17.80 -32.50 -13.14
C GLU A 577 17.03 -31.61 -12.16
N LEU A 578 17.67 -31.23 -11.04
CA LEU A 578 17.16 -30.28 -10.05
C LEU A 578 17.98 -29.00 -10.13
N LEU A 579 17.40 -27.95 -10.70
CA LEU A 579 17.97 -26.61 -10.76
C LEU A 579 17.77 -25.90 -9.41
N SER A 580 18.65 -24.97 -9.04
CA SER A 580 18.33 -24.00 -7.98
C SER A 580 17.14 -23.13 -8.39
N LEU A 581 16.43 -22.57 -7.42
CA LEU A 581 15.29 -21.70 -7.73
C LEU A 581 15.70 -20.44 -8.51
N GLN A 582 16.95 -19.96 -8.35
CA GLN A 582 17.48 -18.86 -9.17
C GLN A 582 17.70 -19.29 -10.63
N GLU A 583 18.40 -20.40 -10.89
CA GLU A 583 18.63 -20.91 -12.26
C GLU A 583 17.31 -21.22 -12.97
N TRP A 584 16.35 -21.82 -12.25
CA TRP A 584 15.00 -22.04 -12.77
C TRP A 584 14.32 -20.71 -13.14
N ASN A 585 14.36 -19.70 -12.26
CA ASN A 585 13.82 -18.37 -12.51
C ASN A 585 14.45 -17.71 -13.75
N GLU A 586 15.77 -17.73 -13.89
CA GLU A 586 16.47 -17.08 -15.00
C GLU A 586 16.11 -17.68 -16.37
N THR A 587 15.66 -18.94 -16.42
CA THR A 587 15.13 -19.58 -17.65
C THR A 587 13.65 -19.28 -17.95
N ARG A 588 12.91 -18.52 -17.11
CA ARG A 588 11.47 -18.27 -17.29
C ARG A 588 11.12 -17.16 -18.29
N ARG A 589 12.09 -16.36 -18.75
CA ARG A 589 11.87 -15.14 -19.54
C ARG A 589 11.05 -15.37 -20.81
N ASP A 590 11.36 -16.41 -21.56
CA ASP A 590 10.67 -16.71 -22.83
C ASP A 590 9.24 -17.19 -22.60
N THR A 591 8.98 -17.93 -21.51
CA THR A 591 7.64 -18.32 -21.08
C THR A 591 6.81 -17.09 -20.71
N ALA A 592 7.38 -16.13 -19.96
CA ALA A 592 6.70 -14.88 -19.64
C ALA A 592 6.36 -14.06 -20.90
N ILE A 593 7.33 -13.92 -21.82
CA ILE A 593 7.16 -13.25 -23.11
C ILE A 593 6.03 -13.88 -23.95
N SER A 594 5.87 -15.21 -23.91
CA SER A 594 4.79 -15.90 -24.64
C SER A 594 3.39 -15.72 -24.03
N LEU A 595 3.30 -15.36 -22.74
CA LEU A 595 2.05 -15.22 -21.99
C LEU A 595 1.58 -13.75 -21.85
N PHE A 596 2.47 -12.77 -22.02
CA PHE A 596 2.11 -11.34 -22.00
C PHE A 596 1.09 -10.87 -23.06
N PRO A 597 0.86 -11.55 -24.21
CA PRO A 597 -0.28 -11.29 -25.11
C PRO A 597 -1.69 -11.56 -24.53
N SER A 598 -1.84 -11.65 -23.21
CA SER A 598 -3.08 -12.02 -22.52
C SER A 598 -4.22 -10.98 -22.65
N PRO A 599 -5.48 -11.42 -22.84
CA PRO A 599 -6.66 -10.56 -22.75
C PRO A 599 -6.78 -9.77 -21.42
N LYS A 600 -6.25 -10.29 -20.30
CA LYS A 600 -6.23 -9.57 -19.01
C LYS A 600 -5.46 -8.23 -19.13
N ILE A 601 -4.31 -8.24 -19.80
CA ILE A 601 -3.51 -7.02 -20.06
C ILE A 601 -4.23 -6.12 -21.07
N ALA A 602 -4.91 -6.69 -22.07
CA ALA A 602 -5.66 -5.89 -23.05
C ALA A 602 -6.82 -5.11 -22.41
N ALA A 603 -7.58 -5.72 -21.50
CA ALA A 603 -8.69 -5.07 -20.80
C ALA A 603 -8.23 -3.93 -19.87
N ALA A 604 -7.10 -4.11 -19.18
CA ALA A 604 -6.54 -3.10 -18.28
C ALA A 604 -6.22 -1.76 -18.98
N ARG A 605 -5.83 -1.79 -20.27
CA ARG A 605 -5.55 -0.60 -21.10
C ARG A 605 -6.73 0.40 -21.12
N GLY A 606 -7.96 -0.11 -21.16
CA GLY A 606 -9.17 0.71 -21.26
C GLY A 606 -9.81 1.05 -19.91
N LEU A 607 -9.74 0.15 -18.93
CA LEU A 607 -10.56 0.23 -17.72
C LEU A 607 -9.82 0.76 -16.48
N VAL A 608 -8.54 0.41 -16.29
CA VAL A 608 -7.77 0.78 -15.08
C VAL A 608 -6.31 1.03 -15.43
N GLN A 609 -5.93 2.30 -15.58
CA GLN A 609 -4.55 2.66 -15.95
C GLN A 609 -3.58 2.76 -14.75
N ARG A 610 -4.08 3.14 -13.56
CA ARG A 610 -3.34 3.15 -12.28
C ARG A 610 -4.17 2.48 -11.18
N ILE A 611 -3.55 1.67 -10.31
CA ILE A 611 -4.27 0.84 -9.31
C ILE A 611 -4.43 1.51 -7.92
N GLY A 612 -4.85 2.77 -7.90
CA GLY A 612 -5.08 3.51 -6.65
C GLY A 612 -3.82 4.17 -6.09
N LYS A 613 -3.65 4.15 -4.77
CA LYS A 613 -2.60 4.93 -4.05
C LYS A 613 -1.66 3.99 -3.29
N ILE A 614 -0.64 3.51 -3.98
CA ILE A 614 0.30 2.51 -3.49
C ILE A 614 1.26 3.01 -2.39
N SER A 615 1.55 4.32 -2.31
CA SER A 615 2.59 4.85 -1.39
C SER A 615 2.16 6.08 -0.60
N ILE A 616 2.80 6.36 0.55
CA ILE A 616 2.73 7.69 1.19
C ILE A 616 3.49 8.72 0.35
N ASP A 617 4.56 8.28 -0.34
CA ASP A 617 5.34 9.12 -1.24
C ASP A 617 4.53 9.36 -2.51
N VAL A 618 3.98 10.56 -2.59
CA VAL A 618 3.41 11.09 -3.83
C VAL A 618 4.53 11.56 -4.76
N THR A 619 4.19 11.83 -6.01
CA THR A 619 5.11 12.12 -7.12
C THR A 619 5.92 13.42 -6.99
N GLY A 620 6.07 14.03 -5.81
CA GLY A 620 6.66 15.35 -5.61
C GLY A 620 7.38 15.64 -4.30
N GLY A 621 7.84 14.63 -3.54
CA GLY A 621 8.67 14.84 -2.35
C GLY A 621 7.89 15.33 -1.13
N TRP A 622 8.49 16.23 -0.33
CA TRP A 622 8.02 16.58 1.02
C TRP A 622 8.07 18.08 1.32
N GLY A 623 7.18 18.56 2.19
CA GLY A 623 7.15 19.94 2.69
C GLY A 623 6.49 20.06 4.07
N TRP A 624 6.76 21.16 4.79
CA TRP A 624 6.24 21.38 6.14
C TRP A 624 4.84 22.00 6.13
N GLN A 625 3.85 21.25 6.62
CA GLN A 625 2.50 21.77 6.87
C GLN A 625 2.39 22.29 8.31
N GLN A 626 1.98 23.55 8.46
CA GLN A 626 1.72 24.12 9.79
C GLN A 626 0.43 23.58 10.40
N VAL A 627 0.48 23.19 11.68
CA VAL A 627 -0.69 22.74 12.46
C VAL A 627 -1.05 23.81 13.48
N THR A 628 -2.14 24.53 13.22
CA THR A 628 -2.55 25.74 13.97
C THR A 628 -3.39 25.41 15.21
N GLY A 629 -3.77 26.44 15.99
CA GLY A 629 -4.65 26.30 17.17
C GLY A 629 -3.97 26.03 18.52
N ALA A 630 -2.64 25.93 18.54
CA ALA A 630 -1.84 25.88 19.76
C ALA A 630 -0.42 26.42 19.51
N SER A 631 0.34 26.61 20.60
CA SER A 631 1.78 26.81 20.57
C SER A 631 2.46 25.89 21.58
N ALA A 632 3.55 25.25 21.18
CA ALA A 632 4.19 24.16 21.93
C ALA A 632 5.59 24.53 22.46
N ASN A 633 5.88 24.10 23.68
CA ASN A 633 7.22 24.01 24.27
C ASN A 633 7.84 22.61 24.08
N ASP A 634 7.00 21.58 23.91
CA ASP A 634 7.38 20.16 23.81
C ASP A 634 6.29 19.40 23.04
N ILE A 635 6.67 18.32 22.35
CA ILE A 635 5.78 17.54 21.48
C ILE A 635 6.16 16.05 21.52
N ALA A 636 5.17 15.15 21.44
CA ALA A 636 5.37 13.71 21.33
C ALA A 636 4.25 13.04 20.51
N VAL A 637 4.53 11.88 19.92
CA VAL A 637 3.57 11.11 19.10
C VAL A 637 3.61 9.64 19.52
N GLY A 638 2.44 9.09 19.90
CA GLY A 638 2.31 7.70 20.30
C GLY A 638 2.31 6.73 19.13
N GLY A 639 2.49 5.43 19.42
CA GLY A 639 2.38 4.38 18.39
C GLY A 639 0.96 4.21 17.82
N ASP A 640 -0.05 4.77 18.48
CA ASP A 640 -1.41 4.95 17.96
C ASP A 640 -1.54 6.12 16.96
N GLY A 641 -0.42 6.78 16.62
CA GLY A 641 -0.37 7.99 15.81
C GLY A 641 -0.83 9.25 16.54
N SER A 642 -1.12 9.19 17.85
CA SER A 642 -1.69 10.34 18.53
C SER A 642 -0.64 11.36 18.96
N ALA A 643 -0.78 12.58 18.44
CA ALA A 643 0.07 13.71 18.78
C ALA A 643 -0.40 14.41 20.07
N TRP A 644 0.56 14.72 20.94
CA TRP A 644 0.39 15.43 22.20
C TRP A 644 1.42 16.54 22.33
N ILE A 645 1.06 17.63 23.01
CA ILE A 645 1.97 18.76 23.26
C ILE A 645 1.93 19.23 24.71
N ILE A 646 3.09 19.70 25.17
CA ILE A 646 3.20 20.65 26.29
C ILE A 646 3.17 22.05 25.69
N THR A 647 2.22 22.87 26.09
CA THR A 647 2.01 24.21 25.54
C THR A 647 2.98 25.26 26.11
N THR A 648 2.91 26.49 25.57
CA THR A 648 3.54 27.68 26.17
C THR A 648 2.80 28.25 27.40
N THR A 649 1.58 27.78 27.70
CA THR A 649 0.73 28.34 28.78
C THR A 649 1.07 27.75 30.14
N LYS A 650 1.69 28.53 31.03
CA LYS A 650 2.12 28.10 32.38
C LYS A 650 0.94 27.77 33.30
N VAL A 651 1.03 26.67 34.05
CA VAL A 651 0.12 26.25 35.12
C VAL A 651 0.89 25.57 36.28
N ALA A 652 0.18 25.15 37.34
CA ALA A 652 0.77 24.30 38.37
C ALA A 652 1.31 22.99 37.75
N GLY A 653 2.51 22.57 38.15
CA GLY A 653 3.17 21.36 37.62
C GLY A 653 3.91 21.55 36.28
N GLY A 654 3.75 22.68 35.58
CA GLY A 654 4.42 22.88 34.30
C GLY A 654 3.68 23.84 33.39
N TYR A 655 3.32 23.38 32.20
CA TYR A 655 2.48 24.08 31.23
C TYR A 655 1.31 23.18 30.81
N THR A 656 0.24 23.75 30.24
CA THR A 656 -0.98 22.98 29.92
C THR A 656 -0.69 21.90 28.87
N ILE A 657 -1.33 20.75 29.04
CA ILE A 657 -1.21 19.59 28.16
C ILE A 657 -2.37 19.62 27.14
N LYS A 658 -2.10 19.27 25.88
CA LYS A 658 -3.15 19.07 24.87
C LYS A 658 -2.94 17.78 24.07
N LYS A 659 -4.05 17.11 23.69
CA LYS A 659 -4.07 16.04 22.69
C LYS A 659 -4.65 16.59 21.38
N LEU A 660 -4.09 16.20 20.24
CA LEU A 660 -4.70 16.46 18.94
C LEU A 660 -5.92 15.55 18.75
N GLN A 661 -7.07 16.12 18.36
CA GLN A 661 -8.30 15.41 18.04
C GLN A 661 -8.81 15.91 16.69
N GLY A 662 -8.69 15.07 15.65
CA GLY A 662 -8.83 15.53 14.27
C GLY A 662 -7.82 16.64 13.97
N SER A 663 -8.33 17.83 13.62
CA SER A 663 -7.53 19.05 13.40
C SER A 663 -7.39 19.96 14.65
N THR A 664 -7.97 19.58 15.80
CA THR A 664 -8.14 20.49 16.94
C THR A 664 -7.35 20.07 18.19
N TRP A 665 -6.54 20.98 18.72
CA TRP A 665 -5.79 20.79 19.96
C TRP A 665 -6.67 20.94 21.20
N THR A 666 -7.08 19.80 21.75
CA THR A 666 -8.02 19.69 22.88
C THR A 666 -7.27 19.68 24.23
N PRO A 667 -7.63 20.53 25.20
CA PRO A 667 -7.03 20.53 26.53
C PRO A 667 -7.16 19.21 27.28
N VAL A 668 -6.14 18.88 28.06
CA VAL A 668 -6.13 17.75 29.00
C VAL A 668 -5.74 18.29 30.38
N ASP A 669 -6.27 17.63 31.43
CA ASP A 669 -6.03 17.98 32.82
C ASP A 669 -4.55 17.85 33.24
N GLY A 670 -4.14 18.63 34.23
CA GLY A 670 -2.77 18.64 34.77
C GLY A 670 -1.84 19.66 34.09
N GLY A 671 -0.54 19.52 34.37
CA GLY A 671 0.51 20.38 33.84
C GLY A 671 1.88 19.69 33.92
N ALA A 672 2.70 19.86 32.89
CA ALA A 672 3.98 19.16 32.74
C ALA A 672 5.05 19.98 32.00
N THR A 673 6.29 19.50 31.98
CA THR A 673 7.45 20.12 31.31
C THR A 673 8.13 19.23 30.28
N ARG A 674 7.81 17.92 30.26
CA ARG A 674 8.14 16.97 29.20
C ARG A 674 7.02 15.96 28.98
N ILE A 675 6.93 15.44 27.77
CA ILE A 675 5.96 14.41 27.39
C ILE A 675 6.58 13.33 26.48
N ALA A 676 6.19 12.08 26.70
CA ALA A 676 6.39 10.95 25.80
C ALA A 676 5.09 10.13 25.74
N VAL A 677 4.93 9.25 24.75
CA VAL A 677 3.67 8.51 24.54
C VAL A 677 3.99 7.07 24.11
N ASP A 678 3.36 6.08 24.76
CA ASP A 678 3.62 4.67 24.47
C ASP A 678 2.87 4.15 23.22
N GLY A 679 3.13 2.88 22.87
CA GLY A 679 2.54 2.23 21.70
C GLY A 679 1.01 2.11 21.73
N ALA A 680 0.38 2.28 22.89
CA ALA A 680 -1.08 2.27 23.05
C ALA A 680 -1.68 3.71 23.14
N GLY A 681 -0.89 4.74 22.82
CA GLY A 681 -1.32 6.13 22.92
C GLY A 681 -1.39 6.67 24.35
N THR A 682 -0.81 5.97 25.32
CA THR A 682 -0.80 6.41 26.72
C THR A 682 0.27 7.48 26.91
N PRO A 683 -0.07 8.71 27.31
CA PRO A 683 0.93 9.73 27.58
C PRO A 683 1.60 9.47 28.94
N TRP A 684 2.90 9.71 28.96
CA TRP A 684 3.77 9.75 30.12
C TRP A 684 4.37 11.16 30.21
N VAL A 685 4.41 11.75 31.40
CA VAL A 685 4.87 13.13 31.60
C VAL A 685 5.79 13.30 32.79
N VAL A 686 6.69 14.27 32.68
CA VAL A 686 7.51 14.78 33.78
C VAL A 686 7.06 16.20 34.09
N ASN A 687 6.79 16.49 35.37
CA ASN A 687 6.37 17.80 35.83
C ASN A 687 7.55 18.70 36.27
N ASP A 688 7.30 19.97 36.58
CA ASP A 688 8.36 20.94 36.93
C ASP A 688 9.15 20.58 38.20
N VAL A 689 8.58 19.82 39.14
CA VAL A 689 9.30 19.22 40.29
C VAL A 689 9.91 17.83 40.02
N GLY A 690 9.83 17.31 38.78
CA GLY A 690 10.51 16.08 38.35
C GLY A 690 9.78 14.78 38.67
N ALA A 691 8.53 14.87 39.13
CA ALA A 691 7.69 13.69 39.35
C ALA A 691 7.11 13.18 38.01
N ILE A 692 7.09 11.85 37.88
CA ILE A 692 6.69 11.13 36.66
C ILE A 692 5.25 10.63 36.82
N TYR A 693 4.44 10.80 35.78
CA TYR A 693 3.05 10.35 35.74
C TYR A 693 2.71 9.64 34.43
N ARG A 694 1.79 8.67 34.49
CA ARG A 694 1.18 7.98 33.34
C ARG A 694 -0.32 8.23 33.36
N ARG A 695 -0.98 8.38 32.20
CA ARG A 695 -2.44 8.59 32.16
C ARG A 695 -3.23 7.28 31.97
N VAL A 696 -3.76 6.70 33.04
CA VAL A 696 -4.52 5.44 33.04
C VAL A 696 -5.99 5.71 33.36
N GLY A 697 -6.92 5.07 32.65
CA GLY A 697 -8.37 5.25 32.87
C GLY A 697 -8.85 6.70 32.75
N GLY A 698 -8.12 7.55 32.01
CA GLY A 698 -8.37 8.99 31.90
C GLY A 698 -7.87 9.85 33.06
N LYS A 699 -7.13 9.30 34.02
CA LYS A 699 -6.55 10.00 35.18
C LYS A 699 -5.02 9.90 35.20
N TRP A 700 -4.34 10.84 35.84
CA TRP A 700 -2.89 10.75 36.05
C TRP A 700 -2.55 9.90 37.29
N GLU A 701 -1.84 8.81 37.07
CA GLU A 701 -1.26 7.96 38.10
C GLU A 701 0.23 8.31 38.27
N ARG A 702 0.68 8.51 39.52
CA ARG A 702 2.08 8.84 39.82
C ARG A 702 2.93 7.58 39.80
N VAL A 703 3.97 7.56 38.96
CA VAL A 703 4.89 6.43 38.87
C VAL A 703 6.04 6.63 39.86
N ALA A 704 5.88 5.99 41.02
CA ALA A 704 6.86 5.95 42.10
C ALA A 704 7.39 4.53 42.28
N GLY A 705 8.64 4.39 42.72
CA GLY A 705 9.26 3.10 43.01
C GLY A 705 10.59 3.29 43.74
N ASP A 706 10.99 2.28 44.51
CA ASP A 706 12.17 2.33 45.36
C ASP A 706 13.47 2.12 44.55
N GLY A 707 13.96 3.23 44.00
CA GLY A 707 15.19 3.32 43.22
C GLY A 707 15.66 4.76 43.11
N ILE A 708 16.96 4.98 42.92
CA ILE A 708 17.56 6.32 42.96
C ILE A 708 17.11 7.15 41.75
N LEU A 709 16.05 7.93 41.93
CA LEU A 709 15.92 9.25 41.30
C LEU A 709 16.21 10.35 42.33
N SER A 710 16.96 10.05 43.39
CA SER A 710 17.29 10.96 44.50
C SER A 710 18.74 11.43 44.40
N GLY A 711 18.95 12.71 44.15
CA GLY A 711 20.31 13.25 43.95
C GLY A 711 20.49 14.62 44.61
N LYS A 712 21.75 14.95 44.90
CA LYS A 712 22.15 16.32 45.22
C LYS A 712 23.13 16.84 44.18
N ASN A 713 22.98 18.10 43.79
CA ASN A 713 23.97 18.75 42.94
C ASN A 713 25.23 19.12 43.74
N THR A 714 26.25 19.66 43.08
CA THR A 714 27.50 20.10 43.70
C THR A 714 27.34 21.22 44.72
N ALA A 715 26.19 21.92 44.74
CA ALA A 715 25.82 22.91 45.75
C ALA A 715 24.97 22.32 46.90
N GLY A 716 24.77 21.00 46.94
CA GLY A 716 24.03 20.30 47.99
C GLY A 716 22.50 20.42 47.92
N GLN A 717 21.98 21.05 46.87
CA GLN A 717 20.54 21.21 46.61
C GLN A 717 19.95 19.88 46.14
N ASP A 718 18.72 19.59 46.57
CA ASP A 718 17.97 18.42 46.11
C ASP A 718 17.62 18.58 44.62
N VAL A 719 18.07 17.61 43.82
CA VAL A 719 17.79 17.46 42.39
C VAL A 719 17.17 16.08 42.14
N SER A 720 16.21 15.71 43.00
CA SER A 720 15.42 14.50 42.81
C SER A 720 14.45 14.61 41.63
N GLY A 721 14.15 13.47 41.00
CA GLY A 721 13.23 13.35 39.88
C GLY A 721 13.88 13.43 38.49
N ALA A 722 13.04 13.34 37.46
CA ALA A 722 13.45 13.32 36.06
C ALA A 722 13.60 14.73 35.46
N SER A 723 14.53 14.88 34.52
CA SER A 723 14.68 16.04 33.64
C SER A 723 14.01 15.81 32.27
N ASP A 724 14.00 14.56 31.79
CA ASP A 724 13.53 14.15 30.47
C ASP A 724 12.98 12.71 30.47
N ILE A 725 12.17 12.33 29.47
CA ILE A 725 11.49 11.02 29.40
C ILE A 725 11.31 10.54 27.95
N GLY A 726 11.50 9.24 27.73
CA GLY A 726 11.18 8.57 26.46
C GLY A 726 10.54 7.21 26.71
N VAL A 727 9.65 6.77 25.80
CA VAL A 727 8.89 5.51 25.94
C VAL A 727 8.79 4.78 24.60
N GLY A 728 9.09 3.48 24.60
CA GLY A 728 8.97 2.61 23.43
C GLY A 728 7.55 2.09 23.20
N THR A 729 7.31 1.48 22.03
CA THR A 729 5.99 0.93 21.67
C THR A 729 5.67 -0.36 22.42
N ASP A 730 6.70 -1.14 22.74
CA ASP A 730 6.68 -2.25 23.69
C ASP A 730 6.10 -1.85 25.06
N GLY A 731 6.36 -0.61 25.48
CA GLY A 731 6.02 -0.02 26.78
C GLY A 731 7.23 0.15 27.72
N THR A 732 8.46 -0.04 27.24
CA THR A 732 9.67 0.26 28.00
C THR A 732 9.83 1.76 28.19
N VAL A 733 9.98 2.20 29.44
CA VAL A 733 10.18 3.61 29.80
C VAL A 733 11.62 3.85 30.22
N TRP A 734 12.21 4.92 29.68
CA TRP A 734 13.50 5.47 30.11
C TRP A 734 13.35 6.94 30.53
N VAL A 735 14.16 7.38 31.48
CA VAL A 735 14.22 8.79 31.91
C VAL A 735 15.66 9.27 32.10
N LEU A 736 15.86 10.57 31.95
CA LEU A 736 17.06 11.26 32.42
C LEU A 736 16.80 11.82 33.82
N GLY A 737 17.73 11.64 34.75
CA GLY A 737 17.67 12.26 36.08
C GLY A 737 18.00 13.77 36.03
N ARG A 738 17.81 14.49 37.14
CA ARG A 738 18.22 15.90 37.28
C ARG A 738 19.66 16.09 37.79
N THR A 739 20.30 15.03 38.28
CA THR A 739 21.73 15.05 38.64
C THR A 739 22.58 15.22 37.38
N ALA A 740 23.43 16.25 37.36
CA ALA A 740 24.37 16.49 36.26
C ALA A 740 25.67 15.70 36.46
N VAL A 741 26.20 15.16 35.37
CA VAL A 741 27.44 14.38 35.26
C VAL A 741 28.12 14.72 33.92
N VAL A 742 29.37 14.29 33.73
CA VAL A 742 30.04 14.44 32.41
C VAL A 742 29.26 13.64 31.36
N GLY A 743 28.85 14.30 30.27
CA GLY A 743 27.93 13.75 29.27
C GLY A 743 26.49 14.28 29.39
N GLY A 744 26.13 14.95 30.49
CA GLY A 744 24.79 15.49 30.73
C GLY A 744 24.17 14.96 32.03
N HIS A 745 23.24 14.02 31.92
CA HIS A 745 22.45 13.47 33.02
C HIS A 745 22.49 11.93 33.07
N LEU A 746 22.36 11.37 34.27
CA LEU A 746 22.25 9.92 34.49
C LEU A 746 20.98 9.36 33.86
N ILE A 747 21.09 8.20 33.22
CA ILE A 747 20.03 7.51 32.48
C ILE A 747 19.43 6.39 33.35
N TYR A 748 18.11 6.21 33.34
CA TYR A 748 17.40 5.18 34.12
C TYR A 748 16.34 4.47 33.29
N ARG A 749 16.10 3.17 33.56
CA ARG A 749 14.99 2.37 33.00
C ARG A 749 13.96 2.04 34.07
N TRP A 750 12.68 2.00 33.73
CA TRP A 750 11.63 1.42 34.57
C TRP A 750 11.59 -0.11 34.40
N ASN A 751 11.61 -0.87 35.50
CA ASN A 751 11.54 -2.34 35.46
C ASN A 751 10.15 -2.91 35.83
N GLY A 752 9.15 -2.05 36.04
CA GLY A 752 7.81 -2.42 36.55
C GLY A 752 7.60 -2.16 38.05
N GLN A 753 8.66 -2.02 38.84
CA GLN A 753 8.61 -1.79 40.30
C GLN A 753 9.50 -0.64 40.79
N LYS A 754 10.65 -0.42 40.13
CA LYS A 754 11.65 0.59 40.51
C LYS A 754 12.38 1.15 39.28
N TRP A 755 13.09 2.25 39.51
CA TRP A 755 14.02 2.83 38.56
C TRP A 755 15.40 2.19 38.72
N GLU A 756 15.92 1.62 37.63
CA GLU A 756 17.25 1.01 37.57
C GLU A 756 18.19 1.90 36.77
N GLN A 757 19.31 2.30 37.37
CA GLN A 757 20.27 3.19 36.74
C GLN A 757 21.08 2.46 35.67
N SER A 758 21.29 3.14 34.54
CA SER A 758 22.29 2.77 33.55
C SER A 758 23.70 2.74 34.18
N PRO A 759 24.49 1.66 34.04
CA PRO A 759 25.84 1.59 34.55
C PRO A 759 26.83 2.41 33.71
N THR A 760 26.47 2.76 32.46
CA THR A 760 27.29 3.59 31.57
C THR A 760 26.45 4.56 30.73
N GLY A 761 27.07 5.66 30.27
CA GLY A 761 26.39 6.68 29.45
C GLY A 761 25.70 7.78 30.26
N ALA A 762 25.61 8.95 29.65
CA ALA A 762 24.90 10.13 30.15
C ALA A 762 24.40 10.96 28.95
N ALA A 763 23.32 11.73 29.14
CA ALA A 763 22.59 12.36 28.04
C ALA A 763 21.92 13.69 28.41
N VAL A 764 21.48 14.46 27.41
CA VAL A 764 20.74 15.73 27.58
C VAL A 764 19.34 15.74 26.91
N SER A 765 19.11 14.85 25.95
CA SER A 765 17.80 14.49 25.38
C SER A 765 17.72 12.97 25.20
N ILE A 766 16.54 12.37 25.37
CA ILE A 766 16.30 10.93 25.18
C ILE A 766 15.03 10.64 24.37
N SER A 767 15.14 9.75 23.38
CA SER A 767 14.01 9.13 22.70
C SER A 767 14.19 7.60 22.69
N VAL A 768 13.09 6.84 22.70
CA VAL A 768 13.14 5.38 22.82
C VAL A 768 12.53 4.73 21.59
N ALA A 769 13.26 3.78 21.01
CA ALA A 769 12.87 3.05 19.82
C ALA A 769 11.76 2.00 20.11
N PRO A 770 11.10 1.45 19.08
CA PRO A 770 10.00 0.48 19.25
C PRO A 770 10.35 -0.75 20.09
N ASN A 771 11.59 -1.23 19.95
CA ASN A 771 12.18 -2.34 20.70
C ASN A 771 12.65 -1.97 22.12
N GLY A 772 12.19 -0.85 22.67
CA GLY A 772 12.52 -0.38 24.02
C GLY A 772 13.95 0.12 24.20
N LEU A 773 14.74 0.30 23.12
CA LEU A 773 16.14 0.74 23.19
C LEU A 773 16.30 2.26 23.01
N PRO A 774 17.07 2.96 23.87
CA PRO A 774 17.19 4.41 23.82
C PRO A 774 18.18 4.91 22.75
N TRP A 775 17.87 6.08 22.20
CA TRP A 775 18.76 6.99 21.50
C TRP A 775 18.88 8.28 22.31
N VAL A 776 20.06 8.90 22.31
CA VAL A 776 20.37 10.07 23.14
C VAL A 776 21.31 11.05 22.44
N THR A 777 21.22 12.33 22.81
CA THR A 777 22.30 13.32 22.60
C THR A 777 23.03 13.57 23.93
N ASN A 778 24.31 13.97 23.88
CA ASN A 778 25.09 14.33 25.07
C ASN A 778 25.44 15.84 25.12
N ASP A 779 26.05 16.28 26.21
CA ASP A 779 26.51 17.66 26.43
C ASP A 779 27.55 18.20 25.42
N GLN A 780 28.08 17.35 24.54
CA GLN A 780 28.97 17.69 23.43
C GLN A 780 28.28 17.60 22.05
N ASN A 781 26.93 17.57 22.04
CA ASN A 781 26.07 17.37 20.88
C ASN A 781 26.37 16.07 20.09
N SER A 782 27.01 15.06 20.69
CA SER A 782 27.23 13.76 20.03
C SER A 782 26.01 12.86 20.21
N VAL A 783 25.62 12.18 19.13
CA VAL A 783 24.45 11.28 19.11
C VAL A 783 24.89 9.84 19.36
N TYR A 784 24.13 9.13 20.20
CA TYR A 784 24.35 7.71 20.50
C TYR A 784 23.04 6.93 20.42
N ARG A 785 23.13 5.64 20.07
CA ARG A 785 22.04 4.67 20.18
C ARG A 785 22.48 3.44 20.97
N MET A 786 21.53 2.71 21.54
CA MET A 786 21.77 1.39 22.12
C MET A 786 21.55 0.29 21.07
N LYS A 787 22.47 -0.68 20.99
CA LYS A 787 22.42 -1.76 19.98
C LYS A 787 21.45 -2.89 20.38
N SER A 788 20.94 -3.60 19.38
CA SER A 788 20.16 -4.83 19.60
C SER A 788 20.95 -5.85 20.44
N GLY A 789 20.26 -6.58 21.32
CA GLY A 789 20.86 -7.50 22.29
C GLY A 789 21.54 -6.83 23.50
N ALA A 790 21.54 -5.50 23.60
CA ALA A 790 22.04 -4.81 24.79
C ALA A 790 21.14 -5.03 26.01
N THR A 791 21.76 -5.07 27.19
CA THR A 791 21.05 -5.15 28.48
C THR A 791 21.32 -3.89 29.30
N LEU A 792 20.28 -3.36 29.96
CA LEU A 792 20.28 -2.25 30.92
C LEU A 792 21.48 -1.29 30.82
N GLY A 793 21.48 -0.40 29.82
CA GLY A 793 22.44 0.71 29.80
C GLY A 793 23.85 0.39 29.30
N THR A 794 24.04 -0.77 28.68
CA THR A 794 25.30 -1.19 28.04
C THR A 794 25.20 -1.11 26.51
N GLY A 795 26.33 -1.31 25.80
CA GLY A 795 26.30 -1.50 24.34
C GLY A 795 26.04 -0.26 23.48
N TRP A 796 26.26 0.94 24.03
CA TRP A 796 26.16 2.21 23.30
C TRP A 796 27.03 2.25 22.03
N GLU A 797 26.48 2.84 20.97
CA GLU A 797 27.10 3.07 19.67
C GLU A 797 27.01 4.55 19.33
N ARG A 798 28.15 5.18 18.99
CA ARG A 798 28.19 6.59 18.59
C ARG A 798 27.88 6.72 17.10
N LEU A 799 26.96 7.59 16.75
CA LEU A 799 26.61 7.91 15.37
C LEU A 799 27.43 9.12 14.87
N PRO A 800 27.64 9.27 13.55
CA PRO A 800 28.26 10.47 12.99
C PRO A 800 27.35 11.70 13.11
N GLY A 801 27.89 12.88 12.78
CA GLY A 801 27.19 14.15 12.88
C GLY A 801 27.17 14.73 14.30
N LYS A 802 26.25 15.67 14.53
CA LYS A 802 25.97 16.30 15.82
C LYS A 802 24.49 16.64 15.93
N ALA A 803 23.92 16.55 17.13
CA ALA A 803 22.58 17.05 17.42
C ALA A 803 22.44 17.57 18.85
N ILE A 804 21.56 18.56 19.03
CA ILE A 804 21.09 19.02 20.35
C ILE A 804 19.89 18.21 20.86
N ASP A 805 19.09 17.66 19.94
CA ASP A 805 17.85 16.92 20.22
C ASP A 805 17.65 15.78 19.21
N VAL A 806 17.01 14.68 19.62
CA VAL A 806 16.81 13.48 18.77
C VAL A 806 15.44 12.84 19.02
N GLY A 807 14.67 12.67 17.96
CA GLY A 807 13.38 11.97 17.97
C GLY A 807 13.48 10.65 17.20
N VAL A 808 12.90 9.59 17.74
CA VAL A 808 12.88 8.24 17.13
C VAL A 808 11.44 7.79 16.91
N SER A 809 11.17 7.13 15.80
CA SER A 809 9.81 6.68 15.44
C SER A 809 9.22 5.71 16.48
N THR A 810 7.97 5.95 16.84
CA THR A 810 7.11 5.03 17.60
C THR A 810 6.41 3.99 16.70
N GLY A 811 7.07 3.56 15.61
CA GLY A 811 6.56 2.58 14.65
C GLY A 811 6.94 1.14 14.99
N VAL A 812 7.23 0.33 13.97
CA VAL A 812 7.89 -1.00 14.13
C VAL A 812 9.38 -0.92 13.80
N MET A 813 9.77 -0.03 12.88
CA MET A 813 11.15 0.22 12.47
C MET A 813 11.58 1.64 12.89
N PRO A 814 12.76 1.83 13.53
CA PRO A 814 13.15 3.13 14.05
C PRO A 814 13.72 4.07 12.98
N THR A 815 12.92 5.02 12.52
CA THR A 815 13.42 6.34 12.07
C THR A 815 14.20 7.02 13.18
N ALA A 816 15.20 7.81 12.82
CA ALA A 816 15.65 8.92 13.66
C ALA A 816 15.65 10.24 12.90
N TRP A 817 15.20 11.30 13.56
CA TRP A 817 15.37 12.69 13.14
C TRP A 817 16.12 13.43 14.23
N CYS A 818 16.92 14.42 13.87
CA CYS A 818 17.65 15.21 14.86
C CYS A 818 17.72 16.70 14.51
N LEU A 819 17.99 17.52 15.52
CA LEU A 819 18.21 18.96 15.39
C LEU A 819 19.70 19.24 15.53
N GLY A 820 20.34 19.77 14.48
CA GLY A 820 21.78 20.02 14.42
C GLY A 820 22.25 21.15 15.34
N ASP A 821 23.56 21.40 15.43
CA ASP A 821 24.11 22.49 16.25
C ASP A 821 24.11 23.88 15.57
N THR A 822 23.71 23.95 14.30
CA THR A 822 23.57 25.22 13.54
C THR A 822 22.19 25.86 13.75
N LYS A 823 22.14 27.06 14.34
CA LYS A 823 20.93 27.91 14.40
C LYS A 823 20.74 28.65 13.07
N ILE A 824 19.52 28.65 12.52
CA ILE A 824 19.17 29.37 11.28
C ILE A 824 18.64 30.78 11.60
N ASN A 825 17.67 30.87 12.49
CA ASN A 825 17.01 32.11 12.93
C ASN A 825 16.25 31.82 14.25
N ASP A 826 15.35 32.68 14.69
CA ASP A 826 14.56 32.46 15.93
C ASP A 826 13.50 31.35 15.81
N GLY A 827 13.36 30.70 14.64
CA GLY A 827 12.72 29.39 14.51
C GLY A 827 13.55 28.24 15.10
N GLY A 828 14.86 28.40 15.27
CA GLY A 828 15.74 27.41 15.89
C GLY A 828 16.81 26.85 14.95
N ASN A 829 17.04 25.54 15.05
CA ASN A 829 18.20 24.84 14.50
C ASN A 829 17.85 24.03 13.24
N THR A 830 18.89 23.69 12.46
CA THR A 830 18.78 22.85 11.25
C THR A 830 18.19 21.47 11.57
N ILE A 831 17.33 20.97 10.68
CA ILE A 831 16.62 19.70 10.84
C ILE A 831 17.27 18.65 9.93
N TRP A 832 17.44 17.41 10.43
CA TRP A 832 18.12 16.34 9.71
C TRP A 832 17.40 15.00 9.85
N ALA A 833 17.32 14.26 8.75
CA ALA A 833 16.87 12.86 8.72
C ALA A 833 18.08 11.91 8.81
N TRP A 834 17.98 10.84 9.58
CA TRP A 834 18.94 9.73 9.52
C TRP A 834 18.68 8.94 8.23
N ASN A 835 19.72 8.61 7.46
CA ASN A 835 19.56 7.79 6.23
C ASN A 835 19.95 6.31 6.43
N GLY A 836 20.65 6.00 7.52
CA GLY A 836 21.15 4.65 7.84
C GLY A 836 22.64 4.61 8.13
N GLU A 837 23.41 5.52 7.52
CA GLU A 837 24.87 5.66 7.67
C GLU A 837 25.26 7.07 8.13
N GLY A 838 24.49 8.09 7.75
CA GLY A 838 24.69 9.50 8.09
C GLY A 838 23.38 10.28 8.19
N TRP A 839 23.49 11.61 8.10
CA TRP A 839 22.38 12.56 8.26
C TRP A 839 22.24 13.44 7.03
N ASP A 840 21.03 13.50 6.47
CA ASP A 840 20.68 14.40 5.36
C ASP A 840 19.90 15.61 5.87
N MET A 841 20.28 16.81 5.44
CA MET A 841 19.69 18.06 5.91
C MET A 841 18.38 18.35 5.18
N THR A 842 17.31 18.64 5.91
CA THR A 842 16.06 19.15 5.35
C THR A 842 15.95 20.67 5.50
N SER A 843 15.07 21.28 4.71
CA SER A 843 14.66 22.68 4.95
C SER A 843 13.87 22.82 6.26
N GLY A 844 13.74 24.04 6.76
CA GLY A 844 13.04 24.35 8.01
C GLY A 844 13.98 24.59 9.21
N ALA A 845 13.41 25.02 10.33
CA ALA A 845 14.12 25.28 11.58
C ALA A 845 13.24 24.90 12.78
N ALA A 846 13.81 24.22 13.78
CA ALA A 846 13.07 23.72 14.94
C ALA A 846 13.85 23.76 16.26
N THR A 847 13.15 23.57 17.38
CA THR A 847 13.69 23.47 18.74
C THR A 847 13.25 22.21 19.49
N ARG A 848 12.27 21.47 18.95
CA ARG A 848 11.89 20.10 19.34
C ARG A 848 11.54 19.26 18.14
N VAL A 849 11.86 17.97 18.20
CA VAL A 849 11.41 16.96 17.23
C VAL A 849 10.81 15.73 17.91
N ALA A 850 9.66 15.30 17.42
CA ALA A 850 9.06 14.00 17.70
C ALA A 850 8.79 13.29 16.37
N VAL A 851 8.68 11.96 16.38
CA VAL A 851 8.54 11.18 15.15
C VAL A 851 7.40 10.18 15.31
N GLY A 852 6.46 10.19 14.37
CA GLY A 852 5.30 9.31 14.39
C GLY A 852 5.61 7.84 14.10
N PRO A 853 4.61 6.95 14.22
CA PRO A 853 4.73 5.54 13.85
C PRO A 853 4.91 5.31 12.35
N ASP A 854 4.55 6.32 11.55
CA ASP A 854 4.80 6.45 10.11
C ASP A 854 6.25 6.86 9.77
N GLY A 855 7.05 7.20 10.78
CA GLY A 855 8.42 7.72 10.62
C GLY A 855 8.51 9.21 10.27
N ILE A 856 7.38 9.92 10.27
CA ILE A 856 7.30 11.30 9.82
C ILE A 856 7.52 12.26 11.02
N PRO A 857 8.33 13.33 10.86
CA PRO A 857 8.65 14.22 11.96
C PRO A 857 7.56 15.28 12.20
N TRP A 858 7.20 15.42 13.46
CA TRP A 858 6.53 16.59 14.02
C TRP A 858 7.58 17.48 14.69
N VAL A 859 7.52 18.78 14.46
CA VAL A 859 8.46 19.74 15.05
C VAL A 859 7.75 20.93 15.68
N ALA A 860 8.32 21.45 16.75
CA ALA A 860 7.98 22.77 17.28
C ALA A 860 9.19 23.70 17.10
N ASN A 861 8.93 24.93 16.63
CA ASN A 861 9.98 25.93 16.41
C ASN A 861 10.11 26.90 17.60
N GLY A 862 11.14 27.75 17.60
CA GLY A 862 11.41 28.72 18.68
C GLY A 862 10.34 29.80 18.89
N LEU A 863 9.38 29.94 17.95
CA LEU A 863 8.18 30.75 18.10
C LEU A 863 6.97 29.93 18.60
N GLY A 864 7.20 28.70 19.05
CA GLY A 864 6.18 27.72 19.47
C GLY A 864 5.26 27.24 18.34
N ASN A 865 5.56 27.54 17.07
CA ASN A 865 4.73 27.13 15.94
C ASN A 865 4.98 25.64 15.64
N ILE A 866 3.91 24.87 15.43
CA ILE A 866 3.94 23.43 15.24
C ILE A 866 3.84 23.11 13.74
N TYR A 867 4.71 22.23 13.25
CA TYR A 867 4.68 21.74 11.88
C TYR A 867 4.74 20.22 11.85
N HIS A 868 4.04 19.62 10.89
CA HIS A 868 4.19 18.23 10.51
C HIS A 868 4.75 18.19 9.09
N LEU A 869 5.79 17.38 8.84
CA LEU A 869 6.24 17.15 7.47
C LEU A 869 5.15 16.35 6.73
N VAL A 870 4.85 16.71 5.48
CA VAL A 870 3.86 15.98 4.68
C VAL A 870 4.39 15.77 3.25
N PRO A 871 4.06 14.63 2.62
CA PRO A 871 4.32 14.45 1.20
C PRO A 871 3.58 15.51 0.35
N THR A 872 4.27 16.08 -0.62
CA THR A 872 3.80 17.18 -1.50
C THR A 872 3.73 16.71 -2.95
N ASN A 873 2.68 17.11 -3.69
CA ASN A 873 2.46 16.63 -5.07
C ASN A 873 3.49 17.13 -6.10
N ALA A 874 4.35 18.10 -5.78
CA ALA A 874 5.30 18.66 -6.74
C ALA A 874 6.71 18.89 -6.17
N SER A 875 7.74 18.31 -6.80
CA SER A 875 9.15 18.55 -6.42
C SER A 875 9.78 19.70 -7.20
N VAL A 876 10.75 20.39 -6.61
CA VAL A 876 11.25 21.66 -7.14
C VAL A 876 12.39 21.46 -8.14
N VAL A 877 12.23 22.03 -9.35
CA VAL A 877 13.23 22.00 -10.43
C VAL A 877 13.83 23.38 -10.61
N GLU A 878 15.15 23.50 -10.42
CA GLU A 878 15.86 24.77 -10.57
C GLU A 878 16.15 25.08 -12.05
N PHE A 879 15.60 26.19 -12.53
CA PHE A 879 15.98 26.84 -13.76
C PHE A 879 16.82 28.08 -13.44
N THR A 880 17.71 28.46 -14.35
CA THR A 880 18.53 29.68 -14.24
C THR A 880 18.26 30.64 -15.39
N THR A 881 18.31 31.93 -15.10
CA THR A 881 18.15 33.02 -16.09
C THR A 881 18.96 34.25 -15.69
N GLN A 882 19.37 35.05 -16.67
CA GLN A 882 19.90 36.40 -16.44
C GLN A 882 18.81 37.47 -16.58
N ASP A 883 17.63 37.09 -17.09
CA ASP A 883 16.53 37.99 -17.48
C ASP A 883 15.49 38.17 -16.35
N ALA A 884 15.84 37.86 -15.10
CA ALA A 884 14.90 37.85 -13.98
C ALA A 884 14.26 39.25 -13.76
N GLY A 885 12.95 39.35 -13.97
CA GLY A 885 12.20 40.60 -13.84
C GLY A 885 12.15 41.46 -15.12
N THR A 886 12.60 40.95 -16.27
CA THR A 886 12.38 41.59 -17.57
C THR A 886 11.07 41.11 -18.22
N ILE A 887 10.56 41.90 -19.19
CA ILE A 887 9.35 41.57 -19.97
C ILE A 887 9.60 40.45 -21.00
N ARG A 888 10.87 40.21 -21.38
CA ARG A 888 11.28 39.16 -22.32
C ARG A 888 12.52 38.45 -21.80
N GLY A 889 12.45 37.15 -21.63
CA GLY A 889 13.55 36.38 -21.06
C GLY A 889 13.45 34.88 -21.30
N ARG A 890 14.55 34.20 -20.97
CA ARG A 890 14.73 32.76 -21.15
C ARG A 890 15.33 32.15 -19.88
N ALA A 891 14.69 31.09 -19.38
CA ALA A 891 15.18 30.28 -18.27
C ALA A 891 15.44 28.85 -18.74
N VAL A 892 16.58 28.28 -18.35
CA VAL A 892 16.99 26.91 -18.74
C VAL A 892 17.17 26.07 -17.50
N ALA A 893 16.72 24.82 -17.53
CA ALA A 893 16.87 23.89 -16.42
C ALA A 893 18.36 23.65 -16.11
N LYS A 894 18.71 23.69 -14.83
CA LYS A 894 20.10 23.58 -14.34
C LYS A 894 20.63 22.15 -14.40
N ALA A 895 19.75 21.16 -14.28
CA ALA A 895 20.05 19.73 -14.43
C ALA A 895 18.80 18.97 -14.88
N GLY A 896 18.89 18.27 -16.01
CA GLY A 896 17.76 17.58 -16.65
C GLY A 896 16.62 18.53 -17.03
N SER A 897 15.39 18.07 -16.83
CA SER A 897 14.16 18.72 -17.33
C SER A 897 13.04 18.68 -16.28
N LEU A 898 12.00 19.50 -16.43
CA LEU A 898 10.76 19.49 -15.63
C LEU A 898 9.83 18.35 -16.11
N PHE A 899 9.30 17.55 -15.18
CA PHE A 899 8.41 16.41 -15.47
C PHE A 899 7.09 16.48 -14.65
N PRO A 900 6.07 15.65 -14.97
CA PRO A 900 4.86 15.56 -14.15
C PRO A 900 5.15 15.33 -12.65
N GLY A 901 4.46 16.07 -11.79
CA GLY A 901 4.76 16.10 -10.35
C GLY A 901 5.97 16.98 -10.00
N ASP A 902 6.24 18.04 -10.78
CA ASP A 902 7.28 19.04 -10.49
C ASP A 902 6.73 20.48 -10.49
N THR A 903 7.41 21.36 -9.75
CA THR A 903 7.24 22.82 -9.70
C THR A 903 8.52 23.50 -10.17
N VAL A 904 8.41 24.59 -10.92
CA VAL A 904 9.56 25.42 -11.34
C VAL A 904 10.01 26.34 -10.20
N MET A 905 11.31 26.35 -9.94
CA MET A 905 12.02 27.40 -9.22
C MET A 905 12.96 28.12 -10.18
N ILE A 906 13.04 29.45 -10.14
CA ILE A 906 13.98 30.21 -10.96
C ILE A 906 14.89 31.05 -10.06
N ASN A 907 16.21 30.92 -10.25
CA ASN A 907 17.24 31.63 -9.48
C ASN A 907 17.04 31.55 -7.95
N GLY A 908 16.57 30.39 -7.45
CA GLY A 908 16.32 30.16 -6.02
C GLY A 908 14.95 30.60 -5.48
N SER A 909 14.05 31.12 -6.32
CA SER A 909 12.67 31.48 -5.91
C SER A 909 11.62 30.56 -6.54
N THR A 910 10.69 30.05 -5.72
CA THR A 910 9.45 29.38 -6.17
C THR A 910 8.28 30.36 -6.32
N ASP A 911 8.34 31.57 -5.73
CA ASP A 911 7.49 32.68 -6.12
C ASP A 911 8.09 33.33 -7.37
N LEU A 912 7.49 33.07 -8.52
CA LEU A 912 7.96 33.55 -9.81
C LEU A 912 7.50 34.98 -10.12
N SER A 913 6.70 35.61 -9.26
CA SER A 913 5.96 36.85 -9.57
C SER A 913 6.82 38.11 -9.73
N ARG A 914 8.11 38.00 -9.39
CA ARG A 914 9.16 39.00 -9.61
C ARG A 914 10.22 38.54 -10.62
N VAL A 915 10.09 37.33 -11.17
CA VAL A 915 11.06 36.70 -12.08
C VAL A 915 10.50 36.60 -13.49
N ILE A 916 9.31 36.01 -13.64
CA ILE A 916 8.55 36.02 -14.90
C ILE A 916 7.51 37.13 -14.81
N VAL A 917 7.78 38.23 -15.49
CA VAL A 917 6.89 39.40 -15.58
C VAL A 917 6.59 39.71 -17.05
N GLY A 918 5.42 40.31 -17.29
CA GLY A 918 5.07 40.90 -18.57
C GLY A 918 4.79 42.38 -18.45
N ASN A 919 4.30 42.98 -19.53
CA ASN A 919 3.84 44.36 -19.52
C ASN A 919 2.60 44.55 -18.59
N SER A 920 2.31 45.80 -18.25
CA SER A 920 1.10 46.22 -17.51
C SER A 920 0.74 45.36 -16.28
N ARG A 921 1.75 44.97 -15.49
CA ARG A 921 1.68 44.17 -14.25
C ARG A 921 1.31 42.68 -14.42
N ALA A 922 1.42 42.11 -15.62
CA ALA A 922 1.34 40.66 -15.80
C ALA A 922 2.50 39.95 -15.08
N CYS A 923 2.24 38.78 -14.49
CA CYS A 923 3.28 37.93 -13.91
C CYS A 923 2.78 36.50 -13.67
N ILE A 924 3.71 35.57 -13.50
CA ILE A 924 3.44 34.19 -13.10
C ILE A 924 3.79 34.02 -11.63
N TYR A 925 2.93 33.42 -10.81
CA TYR A 925 3.20 33.10 -9.41
C TYR A 925 3.91 31.75 -9.28
N SER A 926 3.44 30.72 -10.00
CA SER A 926 4.07 29.41 -10.05
C SER A 926 3.81 28.68 -11.37
N LEU A 927 4.71 27.77 -11.74
CA LEU A 927 4.58 26.85 -12.87
C LEU A 927 4.71 25.42 -12.36
N THR A 928 3.82 24.53 -12.79
CA THR A 928 3.87 23.09 -12.50
C THR A 928 3.62 22.26 -13.75
N MET A 929 3.99 20.98 -13.70
CA MET A 929 3.67 20.00 -14.74
C MET A 929 2.96 18.79 -14.13
N ASP A 930 2.01 18.22 -14.87
CA ASP A 930 1.24 17.03 -14.48
C ASP A 930 0.91 16.15 -15.71
N THR A 931 0.29 15.00 -15.45
CA THR A 931 -0.37 14.12 -16.44
C THR A 931 -1.86 14.44 -16.56
N THR A 932 -2.52 14.08 -17.66
CA THR A 932 -3.97 14.21 -17.77
C THR A 932 -4.61 13.02 -18.49
N ALA A 933 -5.74 12.52 -17.98
CA ALA A 933 -6.46 11.37 -18.54
C ALA A 933 -7.40 11.82 -19.68
N ALA A 934 -6.84 12.50 -20.69
CA ALA A 934 -7.57 13.11 -21.79
C ALA A 934 -6.90 12.79 -23.13
N TYR A 935 -7.20 13.57 -24.18
CA TYR A 935 -6.62 13.40 -25.52
C TYR A 935 -5.09 13.66 -25.59
N TYR A 936 -4.49 14.16 -24.50
CA TYR A 936 -3.05 14.44 -24.39
C TYR A 936 -2.51 13.79 -23.12
N ASP A 937 -1.29 13.25 -23.15
CA ASP A 937 -0.62 12.66 -21.98
C ASP A 937 -0.28 13.71 -20.91
N PHE A 938 0.14 14.93 -21.32
CA PHE A 938 0.81 15.90 -20.44
C PHE A 938 0.15 17.28 -20.40
N ILE A 939 0.32 17.98 -19.28
CA ILE A 939 -0.17 19.34 -19.05
C ILE A 939 0.86 20.17 -18.25
N VAL A 940 1.11 21.41 -18.68
CA VAL A 940 1.81 22.43 -17.87
C VAL A 940 0.79 23.45 -17.42
N GLN A 941 0.80 23.75 -16.11
CA GLN A 941 -0.10 24.71 -15.47
C GLN A 941 0.70 25.94 -15.03
N ALA A 942 0.14 27.12 -15.30
CA ALA A 942 0.67 28.42 -14.94
C ALA A 942 -0.35 29.18 -14.10
N ASP A 943 -0.13 29.24 -12.79
CA ASP A 943 -0.85 30.15 -11.90
C ASP A 943 -0.23 31.55 -12.07
N GLY A 944 -0.99 32.48 -12.63
CA GLY A 944 -0.49 33.78 -13.06
C GLY A 944 -1.63 34.74 -13.39
N LYS A 945 -1.26 35.91 -13.93
CA LYS A 945 -2.21 36.87 -14.50
C LYS A 945 -1.61 37.54 -15.72
N GLY A 946 -2.48 37.81 -16.68
CA GLY A 946 -2.19 38.61 -17.85
C GLY A 946 -2.11 40.11 -17.55
N PRO A 947 -1.87 40.93 -18.59
CA PRO A 947 -1.71 42.37 -18.46
C PRO A 947 -3.01 43.07 -18.02
N SER A 948 -2.89 44.27 -17.43
CA SER A 948 -4.05 45.06 -16.96
C SER A 948 -4.23 46.38 -17.72
N GLY A 949 -5.45 46.64 -18.20
CA GLY A 949 -5.86 47.87 -18.89
C GLY A 949 -6.31 47.67 -20.34
N PRO A 950 -6.86 48.70 -21.01
CA PRO A 950 -7.20 48.62 -22.42
C PRO A 950 -5.93 48.53 -23.28
N PHE A 951 -5.97 47.71 -24.34
CA PHE A 951 -4.85 47.48 -25.28
C PHE A 951 -3.55 46.96 -24.64
N SER A 952 -3.61 46.39 -23.43
CA SER A 952 -2.41 45.95 -22.68
C SER A 952 -1.71 44.70 -23.24
N GLY A 953 -2.25 44.04 -24.27
CA GLY A 953 -1.66 42.83 -24.87
C GLY A 953 -1.84 41.58 -24.00
N MET A 954 -0.91 40.62 -24.12
CA MET A 954 -0.91 39.34 -23.41
C MET A 954 0.51 39.03 -22.91
N LEU A 955 0.63 38.26 -21.83
CA LEU A 955 1.88 37.59 -21.47
C LEU A 955 1.89 36.21 -22.14
N TRP A 956 2.89 35.96 -22.99
CA TRP A 956 3.13 34.67 -23.63
C TRP A 956 4.19 33.89 -22.88
N LEU A 957 3.97 32.58 -22.75
CA LEU A 957 4.97 31.60 -22.32
C LEU A 957 5.18 30.60 -23.47
N LYS A 958 6.43 30.12 -23.61
CA LYS A 958 6.77 28.98 -24.47
C LYS A 958 7.65 28.00 -23.70
N PHE A 959 7.32 26.72 -23.80
CA PHE A 959 8.00 25.60 -23.19
C PHE A 959 8.67 24.77 -24.29
N VAL A 960 9.91 24.32 -24.06
CA VAL A 960 10.64 23.45 -25.01
C VAL A 960 11.04 22.16 -24.31
N ASP A 961 10.75 21.03 -24.94
CA ASP A 961 11.04 19.70 -24.41
C ASP A 961 12.38 19.12 -24.87
N GLU A 962 12.65 17.87 -24.51
CA GLU A 962 13.87 17.13 -24.86
C GLU A 962 13.94 16.61 -26.30
N THR A 963 12.84 16.60 -27.09
CA THR A 963 12.96 16.42 -28.56
C THR A 963 13.36 17.74 -29.21
N GLY A 964 12.91 18.87 -28.65
CA GLY A 964 13.00 20.21 -29.24
C GLY A 964 11.65 20.74 -29.72
N ASP A 965 10.56 20.01 -29.51
CA ASP A 965 9.22 20.45 -29.79
C ASP A 965 8.79 21.56 -28.80
N THR A 966 7.90 22.45 -29.25
CA THR A 966 7.59 23.69 -28.54
C THR A 966 6.10 23.90 -28.31
N TYR A 967 5.72 24.27 -27.09
CA TYR A 967 4.34 24.41 -26.66
C TYR A 967 4.13 25.79 -26.03
N SER A 968 3.08 26.51 -26.45
CA SER A 968 2.88 27.92 -26.08
C SER A 968 1.57 28.16 -25.35
N LEU A 969 1.57 29.14 -24.43
CA LEU A 969 0.44 29.53 -23.59
C LEU A 969 0.34 31.05 -23.52
N SER A 970 -0.87 31.62 -23.54
CA SER A 970 -1.11 33.05 -23.37
C SER A 970 -1.98 33.35 -22.15
N LEU A 971 -1.60 34.41 -21.42
CA LEU A 971 -2.31 34.93 -20.26
C LEU A 971 -2.88 36.31 -20.62
N PHE A 972 -4.21 36.38 -20.66
CA PHE A 972 -4.99 37.58 -21.02
C PHE A 972 -5.94 38.06 -19.91
N LEU A 973 -6.22 37.23 -18.89
CA LEU A 973 -7.04 37.62 -17.74
C LEU A 973 -6.20 38.46 -16.77
N SER A 974 -6.62 39.70 -16.47
CA SER A 974 -5.90 40.57 -15.53
C SER A 974 -5.99 40.12 -14.06
N GLU A 975 -6.86 39.17 -13.76
CA GLU A 975 -7.00 38.52 -12.45
C GLU A 975 -6.10 37.27 -12.35
N ARG A 976 -5.75 36.86 -11.12
CA ARG A 976 -4.94 35.65 -10.90
C ARG A 976 -5.78 34.40 -11.17
N ASN A 977 -5.34 33.56 -12.10
CA ASN A 977 -6.02 32.33 -12.47
C ASN A 977 -5.00 31.25 -12.93
N THR A 978 -5.43 29.99 -12.99
CA THR A 978 -4.63 28.89 -13.54
C THR A 978 -4.86 28.75 -15.04
N HIS A 979 -3.82 29.05 -15.81
CA HIS A 979 -3.76 28.86 -17.27
C HIS A 979 -3.07 27.52 -17.58
N VAL A 980 -3.42 26.84 -18.69
CA VAL A 980 -2.87 25.51 -19.00
C VAL A 980 -2.56 25.33 -20.48
N VAL A 981 -1.46 24.62 -20.77
CA VAL A 981 -1.12 24.07 -22.10
C VAL A 981 -1.02 22.55 -22.00
N ARG A 982 -1.54 21.84 -23.01
CA ARG A 982 -1.53 20.36 -23.09
C ARG A 982 -0.72 19.92 -24.30
N PHE A 983 -0.04 18.78 -24.19
CA PHE A 983 0.81 18.25 -25.24
C PHE A 983 1.11 16.76 -25.10
N ASP A 984 1.59 16.18 -26.19
CA ASP A 984 2.20 14.85 -26.25
C ASP A 984 3.67 14.98 -26.66
N SER A 985 4.52 14.10 -26.17
CA SER A 985 5.93 14.03 -26.59
C SER A 985 6.53 12.65 -26.34
N ALA A 986 7.45 12.26 -27.22
CA ALA A 986 8.29 11.07 -27.05
C ALA A 986 9.44 11.27 -26.02
N LYS A 987 9.65 12.51 -25.55
CA LYS A 987 10.51 12.88 -24.41
C LYS A 987 9.94 14.14 -23.72
N PRO A 988 8.93 14.00 -22.84
CA PRO A 988 8.10 15.13 -22.37
C PRO A 988 8.76 16.09 -21.37
N GLY A 989 10.05 15.89 -21.03
CA GLY A 989 10.75 16.74 -20.08
C GLY A 989 10.95 18.15 -20.61
N ILE A 990 10.38 19.17 -19.96
CA ILE A 990 10.57 20.58 -20.34
C ILE A 990 11.92 21.09 -19.80
N ARG A 991 12.88 21.32 -20.71
CA ARG A 991 14.23 21.81 -20.37
C ARG A 991 14.38 23.33 -20.40
N GLU A 992 13.43 24.03 -21.02
CA GLU A 992 13.52 25.48 -21.24
C GLU A 992 12.14 26.16 -21.20
N ILE A 993 12.13 27.37 -20.64
CA ILE A 993 10.96 28.25 -20.51
C ILE A 993 11.34 29.63 -21.05
N GLN A 994 10.55 30.16 -21.98
CA GLN A 994 10.67 31.53 -22.50
C GLN A 994 9.40 32.34 -22.15
N TRP A 995 9.53 33.64 -21.92
CA TRP A 995 8.40 34.57 -21.77
C TRP A 995 8.55 35.83 -22.62
N SER A 996 7.44 36.40 -23.08
CA SER A 996 7.41 37.61 -23.91
C SER A 996 6.05 38.33 -23.84
N ASP A 997 6.03 39.61 -24.20
CA ASP A 997 4.82 40.38 -24.52
C ASP A 997 4.36 40.23 -25.98
N SER A 998 5.14 39.54 -26.81
CA SER A 998 4.81 39.13 -28.18
C SER A 998 4.55 37.63 -28.28
N MET A 999 3.80 37.22 -29.30
CA MET A 999 3.70 35.82 -29.71
C MET A 999 5.10 35.27 -30.12
N PHE A 1000 5.23 33.94 -30.07
CA PHE A 1000 6.50 33.20 -30.07
C PHE A 1000 6.78 32.36 -31.31
#